data_AF-A0A368NB85-F1
#
_entry.id   AF-A0A368NB85-F1
#
_cell.length_a   1.000
_cell.length_b   1.000
_cell.length_c   1.000
_cell.angle_alpha   90.00
_cell.angle_beta   90.00
_cell.angle_gamma   90.00
#
_symmetry.space_group_name_H-M   'P 1'
#
loop_
_entity.id
_entity.type
_entity.pdbx_description
1 polymer ?
#
loop_
_entity_poly.entity_id
_entity_poly.type
_entity_poly.pdbx_seq_one_letter_code
_entity_poly.pdbx_strand_id
1 'polypeptide(L)'
;MRSETIQTVTEIVPDRPLSSLYDVACLYTACDMYDRLTSEYVDWDLSPEALRVMSPKKLESLFDPEAEYTLIAARVDVSGDTPKLGDQPVTIENLTEDLQYKTGFMSRDKTYKQTDYSISNYSNGDDVETLAHDTWGNRFLRGRLERWPFEVSDELVENSPLLQNLRTLGDDAEAMERLEEALLNQAPFDETEAIVTVKIRQEPDGEYLYPGETPALNRAGVENRYEHLRDGLSVDEAHGPGTGYVSGEEGEVLGGSGGIRGQYSKLQTGPFPNLQSDDAWLSRPLTEAQAVAISNFDDFITDFSFTRQGVRLHYLPYPVQTVDEEIFERFHSEVYTPLRDASEDEFIDRVVDVYTAEVRQNESAERSNPLADVVGEVDTYQPFAGRDTWLRLYGLMYIGATDPARVFIDEPNVRLDALTRLEDAYVDALSDVGSTSQFGTLVSQLGYYLPVEGALAYSIMFGSFFGNLTSRSPDPGDEADENQRATADDALFSRYARILRNKPIETDKLLEEYALRVEQERRENLSEGREPAFPTRAVLGQYIQLRSLAAAELLTGENIISRATGDMYMSAQEANTVYQSRDERLANFIQSHPMLEDAETRSVFLLGALVGRIAAYQYSDDVSQKLTEQYPPSAVNRRSLPDITQDVLDRNYTYGDKEDIARFNRRYTDRLTDSMLMKRPDDWELSESETKWIYSLGIAYGKQDTGEGIESEDGTDTETAQ
;
A
#
# COMPACT_ATOMS: atom_id res chain seq x y z
N MET A 1 -3.88 0.05 -38.27
CA MET A 1 -4.05 1.12 -37.26
C MET A 1 -4.16 0.53 -35.87
N ARG A 2 -5.32 0.20 -35.26
CA ARG A 2 -5.36 -0.31 -33.86
C ARG A 2 -4.44 -1.52 -33.57
N SER A 3 -4.56 -2.59 -34.36
CA SER A 3 -3.68 -3.79 -34.26
C SER A 3 -2.19 -3.47 -34.47
N GLU A 4 -1.88 -2.53 -35.37
CA GLU A 4 -0.51 -2.12 -35.69
C GLU A 4 0.10 -1.26 -34.57
N THR A 5 -0.71 -0.39 -33.95
CA THR A 5 -0.35 0.37 -32.75
C THR A 5 -0.07 -0.58 -31.58
N ILE A 6 -0.91 -1.59 -31.38
CA ILE A 6 -0.71 -2.59 -30.32
C ILE A 6 0.59 -3.35 -30.54
N GLN A 7 0.84 -3.85 -31.76
CA GLN A 7 2.11 -4.49 -32.10
C GLN A 7 3.30 -3.58 -31.80
N THR A 8 3.21 -2.29 -32.14
CA THR A 8 4.29 -1.32 -31.88
C THR A 8 4.59 -1.14 -30.39
N VAL A 9 3.56 -1.09 -29.54
CA VAL A 9 3.77 -0.90 -28.09
C VAL A 9 4.13 -2.19 -27.37
N THR A 10 3.71 -3.36 -27.86
CA THR A 10 4.04 -4.64 -27.22
C THR A 10 5.44 -5.13 -27.54
N GLU A 11 6.17 -4.51 -28.48
CA GLU A 11 7.59 -4.81 -28.74
C GLU A 11 8.50 -4.71 -27.50
N ILE A 12 8.16 -3.86 -26.52
CA ILE A 12 8.92 -3.74 -25.26
C ILE A 12 8.51 -4.80 -24.23
N VAL A 13 7.38 -5.46 -24.42
CA VAL A 13 6.83 -6.49 -23.54
C VAL A 13 7.45 -7.84 -23.95
N PRO A 14 7.89 -8.67 -22.99
CA PRO A 14 8.56 -9.92 -23.34
C PRO A 14 7.60 -10.95 -23.94
N ASP A 15 8.05 -11.71 -24.95
CA ASP A 15 7.32 -12.84 -25.55
C ASP A 15 7.40 -14.11 -24.67
N ARG A 16 7.03 -13.95 -23.40
CA ARG A 16 6.93 -15.00 -22.39
C ARG A 16 6.00 -14.55 -21.26
N PRO A 17 5.51 -15.46 -20.41
CA PRO A 17 4.80 -15.08 -19.20
C PRO A 17 5.62 -14.11 -18.34
N LEU A 18 4.95 -13.09 -17.82
CA LEU A 18 5.55 -12.06 -16.96
C LEU A 18 5.89 -12.67 -15.59
N SER A 19 7.04 -12.30 -15.04
CA SER A 19 7.59 -12.95 -13.84
C SER A 19 8.35 -12.01 -12.90
N SER A 20 8.55 -10.75 -13.28
CA SER A 20 9.33 -9.78 -12.52
C SER A 20 8.73 -8.38 -12.60
N LEU A 21 9.13 -7.49 -11.68
CA LEU A 21 8.69 -6.10 -11.69
C LEU A 21 9.07 -5.38 -13.00
N TYR A 22 10.17 -5.77 -13.64
CA TYR A 22 10.57 -5.22 -14.94
C TYR A 22 9.66 -5.64 -16.07
N ASP A 23 9.23 -6.90 -16.08
CA ASP A 23 8.23 -7.37 -17.05
C ASP A 23 6.91 -6.59 -16.88
N VAL A 24 6.48 -6.38 -15.62
CA VAL A 24 5.28 -5.61 -15.28
C VAL A 24 5.44 -4.13 -15.66
N ALA A 25 6.58 -3.51 -15.35
CA ALA A 25 6.88 -2.13 -15.74
C ALA A 25 6.79 -1.94 -17.26
N CYS A 26 7.38 -2.86 -18.05
CA CYS A 26 7.29 -2.82 -19.51
C CYS A 26 5.83 -2.95 -20.01
N LEU A 27 5.01 -3.82 -19.41
CA LEU A 27 3.58 -3.91 -19.75
C LEU A 27 2.84 -2.59 -19.48
N TYR A 28 3.02 -2.02 -18.30
CA TYR A 28 2.34 -0.77 -17.92
C TYR A 28 2.82 0.40 -18.78
N THR A 29 4.11 0.48 -19.11
CA THR A 29 4.62 1.47 -20.05
C THR A 29 4.09 1.25 -21.47
N ALA A 30 3.88 0.01 -21.91
CA ALA A 30 3.22 -0.26 -23.18
C ALA A 30 1.77 0.26 -23.21
N CYS A 31 1.03 0.13 -22.10
CA CYS A 31 -0.30 0.72 -21.95
C CYS A 31 -0.27 2.26 -21.97
N ASP A 32 0.65 2.89 -21.24
CA ASP A 32 0.84 4.35 -21.27
C ASP A 32 1.22 4.83 -22.69
N MET A 33 2.12 4.12 -23.38
CA MET A 33 2.45 4.40 -24.78
C MET A 33 1.24 4.24 -25.71
N TYR A 34 0.39 3.25 -25.48
CA TYR A 34 -0.83 3.06 -26.27
C TYR A 34 -1.80 4.23 -26.12
N ASP A 35 -1.99 4.73 -24.90
CA ASP A 35 -2.80 5.94 -24.65
C ASP A 35 -2.23 7.15 -25.40
N ARG A 36 -0.91 7.34 -25.35
CA ARG A 36 -0.24 8.44 -26.07
C ARG A 36 -0.40 8.33 -27.59
N LEU A 37 -0.22 7.12 -28.16
CA LEU A 37 -0.33 6.89 -29.61
C LEU A 37 -1.79 6.99 -30.11
N THR A 38 -2.77 6.81 -29.23
CA THR A 38 -4.19 6.89 -29.56
C THR A 38 -4.84 8.20 -29.10
N SER A 39 -4.06 9.09 -28.49
CA SER A 39 -4.47 10.42 -28.06
C SER A 39 -4.96 11.27 -29.23
N GLU A 40 -6.04 12.03 -29.02
CA GLU A 40 -6.52 12.99 -30.01
C GLU A 40 -5.55 14.16 -30.23
N TYR A 41 -4.63 14.38 -29.29
CA TYR A 41 -3.59 15.41 -29.38
C TYR A 41 -2.35 14.96 -30.18
N VAL A 42 -2.38 13.79 -30.82
CA VAL A 42 -1.34 13.31 -31.73
C VAL A 42 -1.98 13.00 -33.08
N ASP A 43 -2.20 14.05 -33.87
CA ASP A 43 -2.83 13.97 -35.21
C ASP A 43 -1.84 14.18 -36.38
N TRP A 44 -0.55 14.24 -36.09
CA TRP A 44 0.54 14.36 -37.07
C TRP A 44 1.48 13.15 -37.06
N ASP A 45 2.42 13.13 -38.02
CA ASP A 45 3.45 12.10 -38.15
C ASP A 45 4.53 12.24 -37.05
N LEU A 46 4.20 11.76 -35.85
CA LEU A 46 5.11 11.68 -34.71
C LEU A 46 5.69 10.26 -34.61
N SER A 47 7.02 10.17 -34.63
CA SER A 47 7.70 8.88 -34.48
C SER A 47 7.32 8.19 -33.16
N PRO A 48 6.90 6.92 -33.17
CA PRO A 48 6.65 6.15 -31.95
C PRO A 48 7.84 6.11 -30.99
N GLU A 49 9.06 6.14 -31.53
CA GLU A 49 10.29 6.18 -30.74
C GLU A 49 10.45 7.50 -29.97
N ALA A 50 10.11 8.62 -30.60
CA ALA A 50 10.12 9.92 -29.94
C ALA A 50 9.05 9.98 -28.85
N LEU A 51 7.85 9.51 -29.16
CA LEU A 51 6.74 9.49 -28.20
C LEU A 51 7.03 8.59 -26.98
N ARG A 52 7.78 7.50 -27.18
CA ARG A 52 8.24 6.60 -26.11
C ARG A 52 9.08 7.33 -25.06
N VAL A 53 9.90 8.31 -25.45
CA VAL A 53 10.80 9.03 -24.53
C VAL A 53 10.26 10.37 -24.03
N MET A 54 9.15 10.87 -24.59
CA MET A 54 8.52 12.11 -24.13
C MET A 54 7.95 11.97 -22.71
N SER A 55 7.78 13.10 -22.02
CA SER A 55 7.33 13.15 -20.63
C SER A 55 6.10 14.06 -20.44
N PRO A 56 4.99 13.84 -21.16
CA PRO A 56 3.82 14.73 -21.15
C PRO A 56 3.18 14.85 -19.76
N LYS A 57 3.14 13.77 -18.96
CA LYS A 57 2.56 13.79 -17.60
C LYS A 57 3.20 14.81 -16.67
N LYS A 58 4.47 15.13 -16.85
CA LYS A 58 5.17 16.16 -16.05
C LYS A 58 4.71 17.58 -16.34
N LEU A 59 3.90 17.75 -17.39
CA LEU A 59 3.34 19.03 -17.79
C LEU A 59 1.92 19.23 -17.24
N GLU A 60 1.32 18.23 -16.59
CA GLU A 60 -0.08 18.27 -16.17
C GLU A 60 -0.40 19.45 -15.23
N SER A 61 0.52 19.82 -14.34
CA SER A 61 0.35 20.99 -13.45
C SER A 61 0.25 22.31 -14.21
N LEU A 62 0.84 22.38 -15.41
CA LEU A 62 0.90 23.61 -16.21
C LEU A 62 -0.35 23.85 -17.06
N PHE A 63 -1.28 22.89 -17.11
CA PHE A 63 -2.56 23.02 -17.82
C PHE A 63 -3.65 23.69 -16.96
N ASP A 64 -3.37 23.98 -15.69
CA ASP A 64 -4.31 24.65 -14.79
C ASP A 64 -4.78 25.99 -15.43
N PRO A 65 -6.10 26.20 -15.62
CA PRO A 65 -6.63 27.45 -16.15
C PRO A 65 -6.24 28.70 -15.33
N GLU A 66 -5.89 28.54 -14.05
CA GLU A 66 -5.41 29.63 -13.20
C GLU A 66 -3.91 29.91 -13.38
N ALA A 67 -3.15 28.98 -13.97
CA ALA A 67 -1.75 29.19 -14.28
C ALA A 67 -1.59 30.08 -15.52
N GLU A 68 -0.80 31.15 -15.38
CA GLU A 68 -0.50 32.08 -16.47
C GLU A 68 0.97 31.98 -16.88
N TYR A 69 1.25 32.21 -18.16
CA TYR A 69 2.60 32.29 -18.73
C TYR A 69 3.41 30.98 -18.61
N THR A 70 2.72 29.84 -18.73
CA THR A 70 3.29 28.50 -18.55
C THR A 70 4.06 27.96 -19.76
N LEU A 71 4.18 28.74 -20.85
CA LEU A 71 4.98 28.40 -22.02
C LEU A 71 5.75 29.62 -22.57
N ILE A 72 7.07 29.50 -22.64
CA ILE A 72 8.00 30.51 -23.15
C ILE A 72 8.79 29.88 -24.31
N ALA A 73 8.74 30.49 -25.50
CA ALA A 73 9.44 29.97 -26.67
C ALA A 73 10.28 31.01 -27.41
N ALA A 74 11.52 30.64 -27.75
CA ALA A 74 12.35 31.42 -28.67
C ALA A 74 11.94 31.14 -30.12
N ARG A 75 11.61 32.19 -30.88
CA ARG A 75 11.28 32.09 -32.30
C ARG A 75 12.53 32.11 -33.15
N VAL A 76 12.83 30.99 -33.78
CA VAL A 76 14.00 30.76 -34.63
C VAL A 76 13.56 30.58 -36.07
N ASP A 77 14.21 31.28 -36.99
CA ASP A 77 13.99 31.19 -38.42
C ASP A 77 15.23 30.63 -39.11
N VAL A 78 15.09 29.40 -39.63
CA VAL A 78 16.16 28.68 -40.36
C VAL A 78 15.83 28.53 -41.84
N SER A 79 14.81 29.24 -42.33
CA SER A 79 14.31 29.10 -43.70
C SER A 79 15.19 29.72 -44.79
N GLY A 80 16.17 30.53 -44.40
CA GLY A 80 17.12 31.19 -45.32
C GLY A 80 18.53 30.64 -45.19
N ASP A 81 19.46 31.22 -45.95
CA ASP A 81 20.88 30.82 -45.96
C ASP A 81 21.62 31.09 -44.64
N THR A 82 21.04 31.89 -43.74
CA THR A 82 21.62 32.23 -42.43
C THR A 82 20.53 32.18 -41.38
N PRO A 83 20.70 31.38 -40.30
CA PRO A 83 19.71 31.28 -39.24
C PRO A 83 19.64 32.59 -38.45
N LYS A 84 18.44 32.96 -38.00
CA LYS A 84 18.20 34.19 -37.26
C LYS A 84 17.04 34.05 -36.30
N LEU A 85 16.91 34.98 -35.36
CA LEU A 85 15.71 35.12 -34.55
C LEU A 85 14.57 35.74 -35.34
N GLY A 86 13.34 35.39 -34.99
CA GLY A 86 12.13 36.04 -35.51
C GLY A 86 12.09 37.53 -35.16
N ASP A 87 11.28 38.30 -35.90
CA ASP A 87 11.14 39.75 -35.66
C ASP A 87 10.69 40.04 -34.21
N GLN A 88 9.80 39.20 -33.69
CA GLN A 88 9.51 39.06 -32.27
C GLN A 88 10.20 37.77 -31.78
N PRO A 89 11.37 37.88 -31.11
CA PRO A 89 12.20 36.71 -30.77
C PRO A 89 11.60 35.77 -29.73
N VAL A 90 10.64 36.25 -28.94
CA VAL A 90 10.06 35.50 -27.81
C VAL A 90 8.55 35.47 -27.93
N THR A 91 7.94 34.34 -27.60
CA THR A 91 6.52 34.21 -27.31
C THR A 91 6.31 33.75 -25.89
N ILE A 92 5.35 34.35 -25.22
CA ILE A 92 4.90 33.98 -23.88
C ILE A 92 3.40 33.68 -24.00
N GLU A 93 3.01 32.46 -23.69
CA GLU A 93 1.65 31.97 -23.77
C GLU A 93 1.38 30.95 -22.66
N ASN A 94 0.14 30.46 -22.58
CA ASN A 94 -0.19 29.37 -21.66
C ASN A 94 -0.06 28.04 -22.40
N LEU A 95 0.55 27.07 -21.73
CA LEU A 95 0.56 25.69 -22.17
C LEU A 95 -0.86 25.11 -22.08
N THR A 96 -1.30 24.49 -23.17
CA THR A 96 -2.58 23.78 -23.24
C THR A 96 -2.32 22.29 -23.47
N GLU A 97 -3.32 21.46 -23.17
CA GLU A 97 -3.21 19.99 -23.34
C GLU A 97 -2.85 19.58 -24.78
N ASP A 98 -3.30 20.32 -25.80
CA ASP A 98 -2.96 20.04 -27.21
C ASP A 98 -1.50 20.35 -27.57
N LEU A 99 -0.80 21.13 -26.75
CA LEU A 99 0.61 21.45 -26.95
C LEU A 99 1.55 20.46 -26.25
N GLN A 100 1.06 19.61 -25.36
CA GLN A 100 1.90 18.76 -24.50
C GLN A 100 2.91 17.92 -25.29
N TYR A 101 2.49 17.31 -26.41
CA TYR A 101 3.36 16.53 -27.30
C TYR A 101 4.12 17.42 -28.28
N LYS A 102 3.54 18.55 -28.69
CA LYS A 102 4.17 19.49 -29.63
C LYS A 102 5.42 20.12 -29.04
N THR A 103 5.48 20.37 -27.73
CA THR A 103 6.72 20.85 -27.08
C THR A 103 7.90 19.90 -27.25
N GLY A 104 7.68 18.60 -27.54
CA GLY A 104 8.73 17.59 -27.63
C GLY A 104 9.50 17.43 -26.32
N PHE A 105 8.88 17.72 -25.18
CA PHE A 105 9.52 17.66 -23.87
C PHE A 105 9.88 16.21 -23.49
N MET A 106 11.17 15.99 -23.21
CA MET A 106 11.74 14.70 -22.82
C MET A 106 12.63 14.93 -21.62
N SER A 107 12.25 14.41 -20.46
CA SER A 107 13.01 14.65 -19.23
C SER A 107 12.96 13.47 -18.27
N ARG A 108 13.79 13.55 -17.23
CA ARG A 108 13.76 12.60 -16.12
C ARG A 108 14.01 13.31 -14.79
N ASP A 109 13.31 12.85 -13.76
CA ASP A 109 13.51 13.31 -12.40
C ASP A 109 14.76 12.66 -11.82
N LYS A 110 15.65 13.47 -11.24
CA LYS A 110 16.63 12.97 -10.26
C LYS A 110 16.21 13.47 -8.88
N THR A 111 16.67 12.77 -7.85
CA THR A 111 16.47 13.06 -6.42
C THR A 111 16.70 14.52 -6.01
N TYR A 112 17.39 15.34 -6.81
CA TYR A 112 17.61 16.77 -6.53
C TYR A 112 17.73 17.68 -7.77
N LYS A 113 17.66 17.17 -9.01
CA LYS A 113 17.78 17.95 -10.27
C LYS A 113 17.11 17.24 -11.45
N GLN A 114 16.30 17.94 -12.23
CA GLN A 114 15.82 17.43 -13.51
C GLN A 114 16.96 17.32 -14.53
N THR A 115 16.87 16.35 -15.45
CA THR A 115 17.73 16.28 -16.65
C THR A 115 16.85 16.28 -17.88
N ASP A 116 17.05 17.26 -18.76
CA ASP A 116 16.33 17.37 -20.02
C ASP A 116 17.15 16.73 -21.12
N TYR A 117 16.48 15.99 -21.99
CA TYR A 117 17.09 15.35 -23.15
C TYR A 117 16.77 16.10 -24.43
N SER A 118 15.58 16.71 -24.48
CA SER A 118 15.18 17.56 -25.60
C SER A 118 15.53 19.03 -25.37
N ILE A 119 15.36 19.82 -26.44
CA ILE A 119 15.53 21.27 -26.43
C ILE A 119 14.46 21.99 -25.59
N SER A 120 13.51 21.27 -25.00
CA SER A 120 12.51 21.83 -24.09
C SER A 120 12.92 21.55 -22.64
N ASN A 121 12.83 22.57 -21.79
CA ASN A 121 13.12 22.46 -20.36
C ASN A 121 11.91 22.90 -19.54
N TYR A 122 11.74 22.28 -18.37
CA TYR A 122 10.75 22.70 -17.38
C TYR A 122 11.43 23.54 -16.30
N SER A 123 10.84 24.71 -16.05
CA SER A 123 11.19 25.65 -14.99
C SER A 123 10.21 25.50 -13.84
N ASN A 124 10.73 25.47 -12.61
CA ASN A 124 9.95 25.27 -11.40
C ASN A 124 9.81 26.57 -10.60
N GLY A 125 9.20 27.59 -11.21
CA GLY A 125 8.97 28.88 -10.56
C GLY A 125 10.20 29.79 -10.52
N ASP A 126 11.06 29.72 -11.54
CA ASP A 126 12.26 30.56 -11.62
C ASP A 126 11.94 32.02 -12.01
N ASP A 127 12.79 32.95 -11.59
CA ASP A 127 12.68 34.37 -11.91
C ASP A 127 12.99 34.67 -13.39
N VAL A 128 12.46 35.77 -13.91
CA VAL A 128 12.57 36.14 -15.33
C VAL A 128 14.03 36.32 -15.77
N GLU A 129 14.91 36.84 -14.90
CA GLU A 129 16.34 36.95 -15.20
C GLU A 129 17.00 35.58 -15.33
N THR A 130 16.68 34.65 -14.42
CA THR A 130 17.13 33.24 -14.48
C THR A 130 16.60 32.54 -15.74
N LEU A 131 15.32 32.72 -16.06
CA LEU A 131 14.68 32.19 -17.27
C LEU A 131 15.31 32.74 -18.56
N ALA A 132 15.76 33.99 -18.57
CA ALA A 132 16.43 34.59 -19.71
C ALA A 132 17.87 34.07 -19.86
N HIS A 133 18.66 34.11 -18.78
CA HIS A 133 20.11 33.90 -18.80
C HIS A 133 20.70 33.55 -17.41
N ASP A 134 20.34 32.39 -16.85
CA ASP A 134 20.99 31.86 -15.65
C ASP A 134 22.53 31.80 -15.77
N THR A 135 23.21 32.58 -14.93
CA THR A 135 24.67 32.77 -14.91
C THR A 135 25.44 31.51 -14.51
N TRP A 136 24.79 30.51 -13.92
CA TRP A 136 25.40 29.27 -13.45
C TRP A 136 25.14 28.07 -14.38
N GLY A 137 24.39 28.26 -15.48
CA GLY A 137 23.88 27.10 -16.22
C GLY A 137 23.60 27.25 -17.70
N ASN A 138 23.21 28.41 -18.23
CA ASN A 138 22.57 28.54 -19.55
C ASN A 138 21.63 27.34 -19.80
N ARG A 139 20.68 27.08 -18.89
CA ARG A 139 19.71 25.97 -19.02
C ARG A 139 18.33 26.42 -19.46
N PHE A 140 18.04 27.71 -19.38
CA PHE A 140 16.74 28.27 -19.79
C PHE A 140 16.82 28.85 -21.20
N LEU A 141 16.19 30.00 -21.49
CA LEU A 141 15.87 30.41 -22.86
C LEU A 141 17.10 30.51 -23.77
N ARG A 142 18.15 31.26 -23.37
CA ARG A 142 19.44 31.30 -24.11
C ARG A 142 20.10 29.92 -24.18
N GLY A 143 20.02 29.18 -23.08
CA GLY A 143 20.55 27.82 -22.96
C GLY A 143 20.05 26.82 -23.99
N ARG A 144 18.80 26.98 -24.43
CA ARG A 144 18.21 26.14 -25.46
C ARG A 144 18.90 26.30 -26.82
N LEU A 145 19.67 27.37 -27.03
CA LEU A 145 20.43 27.65 -28.25
C LEU A 145 21.95 27.61 -28.03
N GLU A 146 22.44 28.16 -26.93
CA GLU A 146 23.89 28.24 -26.64
C GLU A 146 24.49 26.94 -26.10
N ARG A 147 23.66 26.04 -25.55
CA ARG A 147 24.14 24.85 -24.84
C ARG A 147 23.59 23.57 -25.43
N TRP A 148 22.27 23.42 -25.46
CA TRP A 148 21.66 22.15 -25.88
C TRP A 148 22.10 21.67 -27.28
N PRO A 149 22.15 22.53 -28.34
CA PRO A 149 22.60 22.08 -29.66
C PRO A 149 24.06 21.57 -29.70
N PHE A 150 24.88 21.97 -28.73
CA PHE A 150 26.27 21.54 -28.58
C PHE A 150 26.41 20.30 -27.68
N GLU A 151 25.37 19.94 -26.94
CA GLU A 151 25.29 18.67 -26.20
C GLU A 151 24.83 17.52 -27.12
N VAL A 152 24.20 17.81 -28.26
CA VAL A 152 23.87 16.81 -29.30
C VAL A 152 25.14 16.31 -29.99
N SER A 153 25.25 15.01 -30.23
CA SER A 153 26.41 14.38 -30.87
C SER A 153 26.75 14.96 -32.25
N ASP A 154 28.05 15.08 -32.54
CA ASP A 154 28.54 15.68 -33.79
C ASP A 154 28.05 14.92 -35.03
N GLU A 155 27.91 13.59 -34.94
CA GLU A 155 27.39 12.77 -36.04
C GLU A 155 25.95 13.16 -36.43
N LEU A 156 25.07 13.39 -35.45
CA LEU A 156 23.70 13.83 -35.73
C LEU A 156 23.67 15.24 -36.31
N VAL A 157 24.55 16.12 -35.83
CA VAL A 157 24.63 17.50 -36.34
C VAL A 157 25.14 17.54 -37.77
N GLU A 158 26.18 16.79 -38.12
CA GLU A 158 26.70 16.70 -39.49
C GLU A 158 25.63 16.24 -40.49
N ASN A 159 24.70 15.40 -40.04
CA ASN A 159 23.61 14.86 -40.86
C ASN A 159 22.32 15.70 -40.85
N SER A 160 22.29 16.84 -40.14
CA SER A 160 21.10 17.67 -39.97
C SER A 160 21.40 19.16 -40.18
N PRO A 161 20.98 19.75 -41.33
CA PRO A 161 21.12 21.19 -41.56
C PRO A 161 20.43 22.03 -40.47
N LEU A 162 19.33 21.53 -39.91
CA LEU A 162 18.65 22.20 -38.81
C LEU A 162 19.54 22.33 -37.57
N LEU A 163 20.19 21.25 -37.15
CA LEU A 163 21.05 21.27 -35.95
C LEU A 163 22.30 22.13 -36.17
N GLN A 164 22.86 22.14 -37.39
CA GLN A 164 23.97 23.04 -37.76
C GLN A 164 23.55 24.51 -37.68
N ASN A 165 22.35 24.83 -38.16
CA ASN A 165 21.78 26.16 -38.08
C ASN A 165 21.53 26.58 -36.62
N LEU A 166 21.08 25.67 -35.76
CA LEU A 166 20.93 25.95 -34.34
C LEU A 166 22.27 26.22 -33.64
N ARG A 167 23.32 25.43 -33.91
CA ARG A 167 24.67 25.72 -33.39
C ARG A 167 25.20 27.06 -33.89
N THR A 168 25.01 27.35 -35.17
CA THR A 168 25.44 28.63 -35.78
C THR A 168 24.74 29.82 -35.12
N LEU A 169 23.44 29.71 -34.85
CA LEU A 169 22.69 30.75 -34.15
C LEU A 169 23.10 30.86 -32.68
N GLY A 170 23.34 29.73 -32.00
CA GLY A 170 23.81 29.70 -30.61
C GLY A 170 25.18 30.35 -30.40
N ASP A 171 26.06 30.33 -31.42
CA ASP A 171 27.35 31.02 -31.41
C ASP A 171 27.24 32.54 -31.69
N ASP A 172 26.06 33.05 -32.08
CA ASP A 172 25.83 34.48 -32.33
C ASP A 172 25.48 35.22 -31.03
N ALA A 173 26.51 35.80 -30.40
CA ALA A 173 26.38 36.54 -29.16
C ALA A 173 25.41 37.74 -29.25
N GLU A 174 25.34 38.43 -30.39
CA GLU A 174 24.42 39.57 -30.57
C GLU A 174 22.97 39.08 -30.65
N ALA A 175 22.73 37.94 -31.32
CA ALA A 175 21.41 37.32 -31.33
C ALA A 175 20.99 36.87 -29.92
N MET A 176 21.89 36.26 -29.15
CA MET A 176 21.57 35.77 -27.81
C MET A 176 21.29 36.90 -26.80
N GLU A 177 22.04 38.01 -26.88
CA GLU A 177 21.75 39.23 -26.10
C GLU A 177 20.38 39.82 -26.48
N ARG A 178 20.07 39.87 -27.79
CA ARG A 178 18.74 40.30 -28.25
C ARG A 178 17.61 39.39 -27.77
N LEU A 179 17.85 38.07 -27.65
CA LEU A 179 16.85 37.12 -27.15
C LEU A 179 16.55 37.33 -25.66
N GLU A 180 17.59 37.51 -24.85
CA GLU A 180 17.49 37.83 -23.43
C GLU A 180 16.74 39.15 -23.20
N GLU A 181 17.17 40.23 -23.85
CA GLU A 181 16.49 41.52 -23.76
C GLU A 181 15.02 41.41 -24.19
N ALA A 182 14.73 40.59 -25.20
CA ALA A 182 13.37 40.40 -25.67
C ALA A 182 12.46 39.74 -24.62
N LEU A 183 12.96 38.76 -23.84
CA LEU A 183 12.18 38.17 -22.75
C LEU A 183 12.01 39.18 -21.61
N LEU A 184 13.10 39.80 -21.14
CA LEU A 184 13.07 40.76 -20.03
C LEU A 184 12.14 41.95 -20.29
N ASN A 185 12.04 42.40 -21.54
CA ASN A 185 11.16 43.52 -21.91
C ASN A 185 9.69 43.12 -22.13
N GLN A 186 9.41 41.84 -22.41
CA GLN A 186 8.06 41.36 -22.73
C GLN A 186 7.37 40.66 -21.56
N ALA A 187 8.13 40.10 -20.61
CA ALA A 187 7.60 39.34 -19.49
C ALA A 187 6.67 40.19 -18.61
N PRO A 188 5.41 39.79 -18.43
CA PRO A 188 4.48 40.44 -17.52
C PRO A 188 4.58 39.93 -16.06
N PHE A 189 5.56 39.07 -15.78
CA PHE A 189 5.75 38.38 -14.50
C PHE A 189 7.19 38.55 -14.00
N ASP A 190 7.37 38.42 -12.69
CA ASP A 190 8.69 38.40 -12.06
C ASP A 190 9.22 36.95 -11.96
N GLU A 191 8.35 35.98 -11.65
CA GLU A 191 8.64 34.55 -11.53
C GLU A 191 7.50 33.74 -12.16
N THR A 192 7.79 32.60 -12.78
CA THR A 192 6.76 31.69 -13.31
C THR A 192 7.22 30.23 -13.40
N GLU A 193 6.27 29.31 -13.27
CA GLU A 193 6.43 27.89 -13.59
C GLU A 193 6.07 27.67 -15.07
N ALA A 194 7.01 27.20 -15.89
CA ALA A 194 6.82 27.18 -17.34
C ALA A 194 7.68 26.16 -18.08
N ILE A 195 7.22 25.76 -19.26
CA ILE A 195 8.09 25.16 -20.27
C ILE A 195 8.83 26.25 -21.05
N VAL A 196 10.15 26.13 -21.09
CA VAL A 196 11.04 26.97 -21.88
C VAL A 196 11.55 26.19 -23.07
N THR A 197 11.26 26.66 -24.28
CA THR A 197 11.49 25.92 -25.53
C THR A 197 11.82 26.82 -26.72
N VAL A 198 11.78 26.26 -27.93
CA VAL A 198 11.95 26.97 -29.20
C VAL A 198 10.76 26.72 -30.14
N LYS A 199 10.53 27.66 -31.03
CA LYS A 199 9.60 27.60 -32.16
C LYS A 199 10.40 27.81 -33.43
N ILE A 200 10.34 26.90 -34.39
CA ILE A 200 11.23 26.88 -35.55
C ILE A 200 10.44 27.03 -36.84
N ARG A 201 10.83 28.00 -37.66
CA ARG A 201 10.36 28.15 -39.03
C ARG A 201 11.40 27.60 -40.00
N GLN A 202 11.03 26.58 -40.77
CA GLN A 202 11.91 25.91 -41.74
C GLN A 202 11.70 26.38 -43.18
N GLU A 203 10.53 26.93 -43.51
CA GLU A 203 10.19 27.43 -44.85
C GLU A 203 9.91 28.94 -44.80
N PRO A 204 10.26 29.74 -45.84
CA PRO A 204 10.19 31.21 -45.77
C PRO A 204 8.81 31.77 -45.40
N ASP A 205 7.76 31.14 -45.95
CA ASP A 205 6.36 31.46 -45.69
C ASP A 205 5.67 30.42 -44.79
N GLY A 206 6.46 29.55 -44.14
CA GLY A 206 5.97 28.51 -43.23
C GLY A 206 5.60 29.04 -41.85
N GLU A 207 4.85 28.24 -41.13
CA GLU A 207 4.53 28.49 -39.72
C GLU A 207 5.72 28.15 -38.81
N TYR A 208 5.67 28.64 -37.57
CA TYR A 208 6.63 28.30 -36.54
C TYR A 208 6.17 27.03 -35.84
N LEU A 209 6.94 25.95 -35.98
CA LEU A 209 6.64 24.63 -35.43
C LEU A 209 7.35 24.45 -34.09
N TYR A 210 6.74 23.69 -33.17
CA TYR A 210 7.39 23.29 -31.94
C TYR A 210 8.36 22.12 -32.15
N PRO A 211 9.21 21.78 -31.16
CA PRO A 211 10.22 20.73 -31.31
C PRO A 211 9.63 19.35 -31.59
N GLY A 212 8.51 19.01 -30.96
CA GLY A 212 7.78 17.76 -31.15
C GLY A 212 7.22 17.57 -32.57
N GLU A 213 7.00 18.67 -33.29
CA GLU A 213 6.58 18.68 -34.70
C GLU A 213 7.79 18.63 -35.65
N THR A 214 9.01 18.57 -35.12
CA THR A 214 10.26 18.62 -35.89
C THR A 214 11.05 17.32 -35.75
N PRO A 215 11.01 16.41 -36.75
CA PRO A 215 11.62 15.08 -36.64
C PRO A 215 13.11 15.05 -36.29
N ALA A 216 13.87 16.04 -36.78
CA ALA A 216 15.31 16.14 -36.47
C ALA A 216 15.59 16.46 -34.99
N LEU A 217 14.74 17.27 -34.35
CA LEU A 217 14.86 17.57 -32.92
C LEU A 217 14.40 16.40 -32.06
N ASN A 218 13.32 15.73 -32.45
CA ASN A 218 12.88 14.50 -31.82
C ASN A 218 13.98 13.44 -31.82
N ARG A 219 14.63 13.21 -32.97
CA ARG A 219 15.76 12.26 -33.09
C ARG A 219 16.93 12.65 -32.19
N ALA A 220 17.30 13.93 -32.16
CA ALA A 220 18.37 14.41 -31.29
C ALA A 220 18.06 14.22 -29.80
N GLY A 221 16.82 14.47 -29.37
CA GLY A 221 16.39 14.23 -28.00
C GLY A 221 16.39 12.75 -27.62
N VAL A 222 15.96 11.86 -28.54
CA VAL A 222 16.01 10.40 -28.37
C VAL A 222 17.44 9.90 -28.19
N GLU A 223 18.37 10.28 -29.08
CA GLU A 223 19.76 9.82 -28.97
C GLU A 223 20.40 10.35 -27.69
N ASN A 224 20.18 11.62 -27.36
CA ASN A 224 20.67 12.22 -26.12
C ASN A 224 20.16 11.46 -24.89
N ARG A 225 18.90 10.99 -24.92
CA ARG A 225 18.34 10.14 -23.86
C ARG A 225 19.05 8.80 -23.76
N TYR A 226 19.36 8.14 -24.88
CA TYR A 226 20.07 6.86 -24.88
C TYR A 226 21.53 7.00 -24.46
N GLU A 227 22.25 8.00 -24.95
CA GLU A 227 23.63 8.30 -24.53
C GLU A 227 23.71 8.48 -23.00
N HIS A 228 22.78 9.26 -22.43
CA HIS A 228 22.71 9.45 -20.97
C HIS A 228 22.35 8.17 -20.18
N LEU A 229 21.70 7.19 -20.81
CA LEU A 229 21.45 5.88 -20.20
C LEU A 229 22.67 4.96 -20.31
N ARG A 230 23.43 5.02 -21.41
CA ARG A 230 24.66 4.25 -21.67
C ARG A 230 25.82 4.69 -20.78
N ASP A 231 26.06 5.99 -20.73
CA ASP A 231 27.21 6.58 -20.01
C ASP A 231 26.95 6.79 -18.53
N GLY A 232 25.76 6.38 -18.07
CA GLY A 232 25.40 6.38 -16.67
C GLY A 232 25.37 7.77 -16.03
N LEU A 233 24.57 7.90 -14.99
CA LEU A 233 24.74 9.02 -14.07
C LEU A 233 25.96 8.69 -13.20
N SER A 234 27.13 9.23 -13.52
CA SER A 234 28.37 9.17 -12.69
C SER A 234 29.18 7.87 -12.71
N VAL A 235 29.04 7.02 -13.73
CA VAL A 235 29.83 5.78 -13.88
C VAL A 235 30.12 5.57 -15.36
N ASP A 236 31.39 5.48 -15.74
CA ASP A 236 31.80 5.20 -17.11
C ASP A 236 31.57 3.70 -17.42
N GLU A 237 31.24 3.36 -18.67
CA GLU A 237 31.19 1.96 -19.15
C GLU A 237 30.10 1.03 -18.52
N ALA A 238 28.98 1.57 -18.04
CA ALA A 238 27.87 0.79 -17.49
C ALA A 238 26.99 0.04 -18.54
N HIS A 239 27.62 -0.40 -19.64
CA HIS A 239 27.02 -1.15 -20.73
C HIS A 239 28.00 -2.19 -21.29
N GLY A 240 27.49 -3.21 -21.96
CA GLY A 240 28.32 -4.22 -22.62
C GLY A 240 27.51 -5.27 -23.37
N PRO A 241 28.17 -6.26 -23.99
CA PRO A 241 27.49 -7.33 -24.72
C PRO A 241 26.85 -8.35 -23.76
N GLY A 242 25.56 -8.63 -23.94
CA GLY A 242 24.83 -9.58 -23.09
C GLY A 242 23.50 -10.02 -23.70
N THR A 243 22.66 -10.64 -22.87
CA THR A 243 21.29 -11.01 -23.22
C THR A 243 20.34 -10.16 -22.41
N GLY A 244 19.44 -9.42 -23.06
CA GLY A 244 18.46 -8.58 -22.39
C GLY A 244 17.58 -9.42 -21.45
N TYR A 245 17.47 -9.00 -20.19
CA TYR A 245 16.74 -9.68 -19.13
C TYR A 245 15.23 -9.77 -19.43
N VAL A 246 14.67 -8.70 -19.97
CA VAL A 246 13.27 -8.67 -20.41
C VAL A 246 13.15 -9.23 -21.82
N SER A 247 13.88 -8.71 -22.81
CA SER A 247 13.71 -9.12 -24.23
C SER A 247 14.12 -10.56 -24.52
N GLY A 248 15.10 -11.09 -23.80
CA GLY A 248 15.76 -12.36 -24.14
C GLY A 248 16.67 -12.27 -25.38
N GLU A 249 16.87 -11.08 -25.94
CA GLU A 249 17.66 -10.87 -27.16
C GLU A 249 19.15 -10.64 -26.83
N GLU A 250 20.03 -11.20 -27.66
CA GLU A 250 21.48 -10.94 -27.57
C GLU A 250 21.81 -9.60 -28.23
N GLY A 251 22.66 -8.79 -27.57
CA GLY A 251 23.07 -7.50 -28.08
C GLY A 251 23.81 -6.66 -27.05
N GLU A 252 23.86 -5.36 -27.30
CA GLU A 252 24.34 -4.38 -26.32
C GLU A 252 23.28 -4.20 -25.22
N VAL A 253 23.69 -4.23 -23.96
CA VAL A 253 22.81 -4.11 -22.80
C VAL A 253 23.35 -3.08 -21.80
N LEU A 254 22.43 -2.44 -21.10
CA LEU A 254 22.67 -1.36 -20.16
C LEU A 254 22.42 -1.81 -18.72
N GLY A 255 23.24 -1.34 -17.78
CA GLY A 255 23.04 -1.53 -16.34
C GLY A 255 22.58 -0.27 -15.60
N GLY A 256 22.67 0.88 -16.25
CA GLY A 256 22.48 2.22 -15.66
C GLY A 256 21.04 2.75 -15.63
N SER A 257 20.01 1.94 -15.91
CA SER A 257 18.63 2.45 -15.91
C SER A 257 18.14 2.64 -14.48
N GLY A 258 18.22 3.84 -13.93
CA GLY A 258 17.74 4.08 -12.55
C GLY A 258 16.22 4.09 -12.37
N GLY A 259 15.48 3.17 -13.01
CA GLY A 259 14.02 3.00 -12.96
C GLY A 259 13.56 1.73 -12.21
N ILE A 260 12.35 1.76 -11.63
CA ILE A 260 11.81 1.12 -10.39
C ILE A 260 12.50 1.60 -9.11
N ARG A 261 12.87 2.88 -9.15
CA ARG A 261 13.33 3.78 -8.08
C ARG A 261 14.64 3.43 -7.39
N GLY A 262 15.50 2.70 -8.11
CA GLY A 262 16.90 2.56 -7.75
C GLY A 262 17.17 1.46 -6.72
N GLN A 263 16.25 0.49 -6.59
CA GLN A 263 16.39 -0.73 -5.75
C GLN A 263 17.68 -1.51 -5.97
N TYR A 264 18.44 -1.17 -7.01
CA TYR A 264 19.74 -1.77 -7.32
C TYR A 264 20.65 -0.78 -8.04
N SER A 265 20.45 0.50 -7.74
CA SER A 265 21.28 1.57 -8.26
C SER A 265 22.68 1.54 -7.64
N LYS A 266 23.60 2.24 -8.30
CA LYS A 266 25.00 2.52 -7.92
C LYS A 266 25.29 2.86 -6.44
N LEU A 267 24.29 3.27 -5.65
CA LEU A 267 24.44 3.71 -4.26
C LEU A 267 24.28 2.58 -3.21
N GLN A 268 24.01 1.36 -3.64
CA GLN A 268 23.76 0.22 -2.74
C GLN A 268 24.96 -0.73 -2.55
N THR A 269 26.17 -0.26 -2.81
CA THR A 269 27.39 -1.03 -2.57
C THR A 269 27.60 -1.41 -1.10
N GLY A 270 26.94 -0.70 -0.16
CA GLY A 270 26.98 -1.00 1.27
C GLY A 270 26.43 -2.39 1.61
N PRO A 271 25.14 -2.68 1.34
CA PRO A 271 24.58 -4.03 1.52
C PRO A 271 25.18 -5.09 0.58
N PHE A 272 25.68 -4.67 -0.60
CA PHE A 272 26.21 -5.57 -1.63
C PHE A 272 27.67 -5.23 -1.96
N PRO A 273 28.64 -5.65 -1.11
CA PRO A 273 30.04 -5.26 -1.25
C PRO A 273 30.73 -5.76 -2.53
N ASN A 274 30.09 -6.69 -3.25
CA ASN A 274 30.59 -7.23 -4.52
C ASN A 274 29.97 -6.55 -5.75
N LEU A 275 29.05 -5.59 -5.58
CA LEU A 275 28.48 -4.84 -6.70
C LEU A 275 29.52 -3.81 -7.17
N GLN A 276 30.14 -4.05 -8.34
CA GLN A 276 30.93 -3.03 -9.04
C GLN A 276 29.98 -2.18 -9.88
N SER A 277 30.13 -0.86 -9.80
CA SER A 277 29.28 0.09 -10.54
C SER A 277 29.43 -0.06 -12.05
N ASP A 278 30.65 -0.31 -12.49
CA ASP A 278 31.04 -0.31 -13.91
C ASP A 278 30.50 -1.59 -14.60
N ASP A 279 30.39 -2.69 -13.84
CA ASP A 279 29.81 -3.96 -14.29
C ASP A 279 28.31 -4.10 -13.98
N ALA A 280 27.60 -3.00 -13.68
CA ALA A 280 26.19 -3.06 -13.27
C ALA A 280 25.29 -3.79 -14.29
N TRP A 281 25.63 -3.69 -15.58
CA TRP A 281 24.92 -4.33 -16.69
C TRP A 281 24.99 -5.87 -16.64
N LEU A 282 26.01 -6.47 -16.00
CA LEU A 282 26.07 -7.92 -15.78
C LEU A 282 25.00 -8.41 -14.79
N SER A 283 24.66 -7.56 -13.83
CA SER A 283 23.60 -7.89 -12.86
C SER A 283 22.21 -7.69 -13.45
N ARG A 284 22.09 -6.74 -14.39
CA ARG A 284 20.82 -6.23 -14.94
C ARG A 284 21.00 -5.86 -16.41
N PRO A 285 21.10 -6.85 -17.31
CA PRO A 285 21.26 -6.54 -18.71
C PRO A 285 19.92 -6.08 -19.27
N LEU A 286 19.74 -4.81 -19.58
CA LEU A 286 18.52 -4.29 -20.22
C LEU A 286 18.83 -3.74 -21.60
N THR A 287 18.00 -4.02 -22.60
CA THR A 287 18.11 -3.32 -23.89
C THR A 287 17.69 -1.86 -23.71
N GLU A 288 18.10 -0.99 -24.62
CA GLU A 288 17.78 0.44 -24.58
C GLU A 288 16.28 0.74 -24.47
N ALA A 289 15.48 0.06 -25.29
CA ALA A 289 14.03 0.22 -25.29
C ALA A 289 13.42 -0.14 -23.91
N GLN A 290 13.92 -1.20 -23.28
CA GLN A 290 13.44 -1.67 -21.97
C GLN A 290 13.94 -0.80 -20.83
N ALA A 291 15.19 -0.34 -20.90
CA ALA A 291 15.77 0.62 -19.96
C ALA A 291 14.97 1.94 -19.95
N VAL A 292 14.58 2.45 -21.13
CA VAL A 292 13.70 3.61 -21.25
C VAL A 292 12.32 3.30 -20.67
N ALA A 293 11.70 2.17 -21.04
CA ALA A 293 10.37 1.83 -20.57
C ALA A 293 10.31 1.77 -19.03
N ILE A 294 11.25 1.04 -18.43
CA ILE A 294 11.40 0.91 -16.97
C ILE A 294 11.69 2.28 -16.32
N SER A 295 12.51 3.13 -16.95
CA SER A 295 12.76 4.48 -16.44
C SER A 295 11.53 5.37 -16.50
N ASN A 296 10.67 5.21 -17.50
CA ASN A 296 9.47 6.04 -17.65
C ASN A 296 8.34 5.55 -16.76
N PHE A 297 8.30 4.26 -16.43
CA PHE A 297 7.37 3.72 -15.45
C PHE A 297 7.47 4.46 -14.10
N ASP A 298 8.66 4.91 -13.69
CA ASP A 298 8.85 5.69 -12.46
C ASP A 298 8.08 7.01 -12.42
N ASP A 299 7.81 7.61 -13.58
CA ASP A 299 7.11 8.89 -13.70
C ASP A 299 5.61 8.75 -13.39
N PHE A 300 5.02 7.56 -13.51
CA PHE A 300 3.57 7.35 -13.35
C PHE A 300 3.17 6.14 -12.50
N ILE A 301 4.13 5.35 -11.98
CA ILE A 301 3.85 4.24 -11.05
C ILE A 301 3.05 4.69 -9.81
N THR A 302 3.10 5.98 -9.48
CA THR A 302 2.36 6.57 -8.37
C THR A 302 0.85 6.53 -8.56
N ASP A 303 0.38 6.52 -9.81
CA ASP A 303 -1.03 6.39 -10.17
C ASP A 303 -1.59 5.02 -9.79
N PHE A 304 -0.69 4.04 -9.58
CA PHE A 304 -1.01 2.68 -9.16
C PHE A 304 -0.58 2.43 -7.71
N SER A 305 -0.77 3.44 -6.84
CA SER A 305 -0.33 3.38 -5.45
C SER A 305 -1.16 4.25 -4.53
N PHE A 306 -1.10 3.94 -3.25
CA PHE A 306 -1.57 4.80 -2.17
C PHE A 306 -0.57 4.76 -1.01
N THR A 307 -0.65 5.75 -0.13
CA THR A 307 0.20 5.82 1.07
C THR A 307 -0.61 5.59 2.32
N ARG A 308 -0.13 4.68 3.19
CA ARG A 308 -0.75 4.38 4.48
C ARG A 308 0.30 4.40 5.57
N GLN A 309 0.13 5.26 6.57
CA GLN A 309 1.05 5.39 7.71
C GLN A 309 2.55 5.50 7.32
N GLY A 310 2.84 6.16 6.19
CA GLY A 310 4.20 6.34 5.68
C GLY A 310 4.77 5.18 4.85
N VAL A 311 4.00 4.10 4.68
CA VAL A 311 4.30 3.04 3.71
C VAL A 311 3.57 3.33 2.42
N ARG A 312 4.28 3.27 1.29
CA ARG A 312 3.66 3.30 -0.05
C ARG A 312 3.39 1.88 -0.51
N LEU A 313 2.18 1.63 -0.99
CA LEU A 313 1.70 0.31 -1.40
C LEU A 313 1.36 0.36 -2.89
N HIS A 314 2.00 -0.49 -3.67
CA HIS A 314 1.70 -0.73 -5.08
C HIS A 314 1.13 -2.13 -5.25
N TYR A 315 0.02 -2.19 -5.96
CA TYR A 315 -0.66 -3.42 -6.34
C TYR A 315 -0.83 -3.40 -7.84
N LEU A 316 -0.01 -4.19 -8.55
CA LEU A 316 0.07 -4.17 -10.01
C LEU A 316 -0.40 -5.51 -10.55
N PRO A 317 -1.69 -5.65 -10.91
CA PRO A 317 -2.16 -6.83 -11.63
C PRO A 317 -1.43 -7.02 -12.95
N TYR A 318 -1.21 -8.26 -13.36
CA TYR A 318 -0.60 -8.58 -14.64
C TYR A 318 -1.05 -9.96 -15.16
N PRO A 319 -1.08 -10.19 -16.48
CA PRO A 319 -1.57 -11.46 -17.05
C PRO A 319 -0.71 -12.67 -16.70
N VAL A 320 -1.34 -13.81 -16.46
CA VAL A 320 -0.67 -15.12 -16.27
C VAL A 320 -0.07 -15.63 -17.59
N GLN A 321 -0.75 -15.34 -18.69
CA GLN A 321 -0.37 -15.78 -20.04
C GLN A 321 0.58 -14.78 -20.70
N THR A 322 1.24 -15.19 -21.77
CA THR A 322 2.00 -14.27 -22.63
C THR A 322 1.05 -13.19 -23.17
N VAL A 323 1.55 -11.97 -23.28
CA VAL A 323 0.76 -10.82 -23.73
C VAL A 323 0.75 -10.77 -25.26
N ASP A 324 -0.31 -11.29 -25.86
CA ASP A 324 -0.63 -11.07 -27.26
C ASP A 324 -1.56 -9.84 -27.43
N GLU A 325 -2.03 -9.59 -28.65
CA GLU A 325 -2.91 -8.46 -28.96
C GLU A 325 -4.22 -8.52 -28.16
N GLU A 326 -4.86 -9.70 -28.05
CA GLU A 326 -6.13 -9.86 -27.34
C GLU A 326 -5.96 -9.66 -25.84
N ILE A 327 -4.92 -10.26 -25.26
CA ILE A 327 -4.59 -10.10 -23.84
C ILE A 327 -4.20 -8.66 -23.52
N PHE A 328 -3.47 -7.97 -24.40
CA PHE A 328 -3.11 -6.57 -24.22
C PHE A 328 -4.35 -5.66 -24.22
N GLU A 329 -5.24 -5.78 -25.21
CA GLU A 329 -6.45 -4.97 -25.28
C GLU A 329 -7.36 -5.18 -24.07
N ARG A 330 -7.50 -6.43 -23.66
CA ARG A 330 -8.25 -6.79 -22.47
C ARG A 330 -7.63 -6.20 -21.22
N PHE A 331 -6.31 -6.33 -21.04
CA PHE A 331 -5.60 -5.77 -19.90
C PHE A 331 -5.70 -4.25 -19.86
N HIS A 332 -5.50 -3.59 -21.00
CA HIS A 332 -5.60 -2.15 -21.12
C HIS A 332 -6.97 -1.65 -20.65
N SER A 333 -8.04 -2.24 -21.18
CA SER A 333 -9.42 -1.78 -20.93
C SER A 333 -10.04 -2.24 -19.60
N GLU A 334 -9.79 -3.47 -19.17
CA GLU A 334 -10.42 -4.06 -17.96
C GLU A 334 -9.59 -3.83 -16.69
N VAL A 335 -8.29 -3.51 -16.82
CA VAL A 335 -7.37 -3.46 -15.68
C VAL A 335 -6.61 -2.13 -15.62
N TYR A 336 -5.80 -1.82 -16.63
CA TYR A 336 -4.91 -0.66 -16.58
C TYR A 336 -5.69 0.66 -16.49
N THR A 337 -6.62 0.92 -17.40
CA THR A 337 -7.39 2.17 -17.42
C THR A 337 -8.23 2.37 -16.15
N PRO A 338 -9.02 1.38 -15.69
CA PRO A 338 -9.79 1.54 -14.44
C PRO A 338 -8.93 1.79 -13.21
N LEU A 339 -7.72 1.21 -13.15
CA LEU A 339 -6.80 1.44 -12.03
C LEU A 339 -6.11 2.80 -12.11
N ARG A 340 -5.70 3.23 -13.30
CA ARG A 340 -5.06 4.54 -13.53
C ARG A 340 -6.01 5.69 -13.21
N ASP A 341 -7.29 5.54 -13.55
CA ASP A 341 -8.30 6.57 -13.37
C ASP A 341 -8.92 6.55 -11.96
N ALA A 342 -8.49 5.61 -11.10
CA ALA A 342 -8.95 5.52 -9.72
C ALA A 342 -8.35 6.65 -8.86
N SER A 343 -9.15 7.23 -7.98
CA SER A 343 -8.62 8.07 -6.91
C SER A 343 -7.84 7.23 -5.89
N GLU A 344 -7.02 7.87 -5.06
CA GLU A 344 -6.29 7.17 -3.99
C GLU A 344 -7.23 6.37 -3.07
N ASP A 345 -8.41 6.91 -2.77
CA ASP A 345 -9.42 6.26 -1.93
C ASP A 345 -10.12 5.08 -2.64
N GLU A 346 -10.29 5.14 -3.96
CA GLU A 346 -10.93 4.08 -4.75
C GLU A 346 -9.95 2.98 -5.20
N PHE A 347 -8.64 3.22 -5.15
CA PHE A 347 -7.64 2.37 -5.80
C PHE A 347 -7.74 0.91 -5.36
N ILE A 348 -7.83 0.63 -4.05
CA ILE A 348 -7.93 -0.75 -3.55
C ILE A 348 -9.26 -1.39 -3.94
N ASP A 349 -10.35 -0.64 -3.93
CA ASP A 349 -11.65 -1.16 -4.39
C ASP A 349 -11.57 -1.58 -5.85
N ARG A 350 -10.94 -0.77 -6.71
CA ARG A 350 -10.71 -1.13 -8.12
C ARG A 350 -9.84 -2.36 -8.27
N VAL A 351 -8.78 -2.50 -7.47
CA VAL A 351 -7.95 -3.72 -7.48
C VAL A 351 -8.79 -4.93 -7.08
N VAL A 352 -9.60 -4.84 -6.02
CA VAL A 352 -10.48 -5.93 -5.58
C VAL A 352 -11.54 -6.26 -6.65
N ASP A 353 -12.12 -5.26 -7.29
CA ASP A 353 -13.09 -5.41 -8.38
C ASP A 353 -12.48 -6.16 -9.58
N VAL A 354 -11.23 -5.86 -9.95
CA VAL A 354 -10.52 -6.56 -11.05
C VAL A 354 -10.48 -8.08 -10.80
N TYR A 355 -10.28 -8.52 -9.56
CA TYR A 355 -10.21 -9.94 -9.22
C TYR A 355 -11.57 -10.58 -8.93
N THR A 356 -12.62 -9.79 -8.71
CA THR A 356 -13.96 -10.31 -8.39
C THR A 356 -14.93 -10.22 -9.57
N ALA A 357 -14.67 -9.35 -10.55
CA ALA A 357 -15.53 -9.14 -11.73
C ALA A 357 -15.72 -10.41 -12.57
N GLU A 358 -14.68 -11.22 -12.76
CA GLU A 358 -14.79 -12.50 -13.50
C GLU A 358 -15.63 -13.54 -12.75
N VAL A 359 -15.49 -13.60 -11.43
CA VAL A 359 -16.29 -14.52 -10.60
C VAL A 359 -17.77 -14.13 -10.64
N ARG A 360 -18.09 -12.83 -10.61
CA ARG A 360 -19.48 -12.34 -10.78
C ARG A 360 -20.11 -12.78 -12.11
N GLN A 361 -19.33 -13.00 -13.16
CA GLN A 361 -19.83 -13.50 -14.44
C GLN A 361 -20.08 -15.02 -14.44
N ASN A 362 -19.40 -15.78 -13.58
CA ASN A 362 -19.43 -17.25 -13.56
C ASN A 362 -20.22 -17.86 -12.39
N GLU A 363 -20.39 -17.16 -11.26
CA GLU A 363 -21.10 -17.66 -10.07
C GLU A 363 -22.08 -16.62 -9.50
N SER A 364 -23.36 -16.98 -9.44
CA SER A 364 -24.41 -16.23 -8.71
C SER A 364 -24.56 -16.77 -7.29
N ALA A 365 -23.52 -16.67 -6.47
CA ALA A 365 -23.61 -17.02 -5.06
C ALA A 365 -23.39 -15.78 -4.19
N GLU A 366 -24.38 -14.89 -4.17
CA GLU A 366 -24.49 -13.91 -3.09
C GLU A 366 -24.59 -14.69 -1.76
N ARG A 367 -23.60 -14.50 -0.88
CA ARG A 367 -23.68 -15.01 0.49
C ARG A 367 -24.49 -14.02 1.33
N SER A 368 -25.26 -14.51 2.31
CA SER A 368 -25.82 -13.60 3.31
C SER A 368 -24.67 -12.89 4.00
N ASN A 369 -24.82 -11.58 4.21
CA ASN A 369 -23.81 -10.81 4.93
C ASN A 369 -23.67 -11.43 6.35
N PRO A 370 -22.45 -11.83 6.76
CA PRO A 370 -22.21 -12.52 8.02
C PRO A 370 -22.67 -11.74 9.25
N LEU A 371 -22.85 -10.42 9.11
CA LEU A 371 -23.43 -9.54 10.12
C LEU A 371 -24.85 -9.10 9.81
N ALA A 372 -25.35 -9.15 8.56
CA ALA A 372 -26.74 -8.80 8.26
C ALA A 372 -27.74 -9.70 9.00
N ASP A 373 -27.40 -10.99 9.16
CA ASP A 373 -28.19 -11.95 9.92
C ASP A 373 -28.20 -11.65 11.44
N VAL A 374 -27.27 -10.80 11.94
CA VAL A 374 -27.07 -10.48 13.36
C VAL A 374 -27.41 -9.02 13.71
N VAL A 375 -27.18 -8.08 12.79
CA VAL A 375 -27.26 -6.61 12.98
C VAL A 375 -28.51 -6.02 12.32
N GLY A 376 -29.18 -6.76 11.42
CA GLY A 376 -30.43 -6.34 10.79
C GLY A 376 -30.26 -5.29 9.69
N GLU A 377 -29.02 -5.06 9.23
CA GLU A 377 -28.73 -4.19 8.08
C GLU A 377 -28.68 -5.04 6.81
N VAL A 378 -29.36 -4.57 5.76
CA VAL A 378 -29.32 -5.21 4.43
C VAL A 378 -28.15 -4.58 3.69
N ASP A 379 -26.97 -5.18 3.85
CA ASP A 379 -25.82 -4.78 3.05
C ASP A 379 -25.25 -5.96 2.26
N THR A 380 -24.81 -5.69 1.05
CA THR A 380 -24.29 -6.71 0.13
C THR A 380 -22.84 -7.03 0.47
N TYR A 381 -22.63 -8.10 1.26
CA TYR A 381 -21.30 -8.65 1.46
C TYR A 381 -20.88 -9.48 0.25
N GLN A 382 -19.77 -9.09 -0.39
CA GLN A 382 -19.24 -9.83 -1.53
C GLN A 382 -17.90 -10.46 -1.14
N PRO A 383 -17.81 -11.81 -1.07
CA PRO A 383 -16.56 -12.47 -0.74
C PRO A 383 -15.53 -12.29 -1.87
N PHE A 384 -14.28 -12.12 -1.49
CA PHE A 384 -13.14 -12.13 -2.39
C PHE A 384 -12.82 -13.54 -2.86
N ALA A 385 -13.12 -13.79 -4.13
CA ALA A 385 -12.78 -15.02 -4.83
C ALA A 385 -11.71 -14.74 -5.89
N GLY A 386 -10.46 -14.52 -5.46
CA GLY A 386 -9.33 -14.37 -6.38
C GLY A 386 -8.79 -15.69 -6.94
N ARG A 387 -9.53 -16.80 -6.81
CA ARG A 387 -9.10 -18.13 -7.28
C ARG A 387 -9.37 -18.22 -8.79
N ASP A 388 -8.38 -18.70 -9.54
CA ASP A 388 -8.48 -18.99 -10.99
C ASP A 388 -8.76 -17.78 -11.91
N THR A 389 -8.15 -16.63 -11.64
CA THR A 389 -8.18 -15.48 -12.57
C THR A 389 -7.08 -15.61 -13.63
N TRP A 390 -7.25 -14.94 -14.77
CA TRP A 390 -6.19 -14.80 -15.79
C TRP A 390 -5.07 -13.83 -15.38
N LEU A 391 -5.13 -13.30 -14.16
CA LEU A 391 -4.22 -12.29 -13.61
C LEU A 391 -3.44 -12.83 -12.41
N ARG A 392 -2.27 -12.26 -12.18
CA ARG A 392 -1.50 -12.32 -10.94
C ARG A 392 -1.34 -10.93 -10.39
N LEU A 393 -1.08 -10.83 -9.09
CA LEU A 393 -0.88 -9.55 -8.44
C LEU A 393 0.57 -9.38 -8.00
N TYR A 394 1.27 -8.39 -8.57
CA TYR A 394 2.53 -7.92 -8.03
C TYR A 394 2.27 -7.04 -6.81
N GLY A 395 2.89 -7.35 -5.68
CA GLY A 395 2.85 -6.51 -4.48
C GLY A 395 4.21 -5.86 -4.24
N LEU A 396 4.24 -4.53 -4.13
CA LEU A 396 5.43 -3.77 -3.75
C LEU A 396 5.08 -2.80 -2.61
N MET A 397 5.75 -2.92 -1.46
CA MET A 397 5.51 -2.08 -0.28
C MET A 397 6.83 -1.57 0.29
N TYR A 398 6.94 -0.25 0.48
CA TYR A 398 8.18 0.34 1.00
C TYR A 398 7.95 1.71 1.68
N ILE A 399 8.94 2.18 2.46
CA ILE A 399 8.90 3.49 3.14
C ILE A 399 9.81 4.51 2.45
N GLY A 400 9.25 5.67 2.11
CA GLY A 400 9.98 6.79 1.54
C GLY A 400 10.46 6.53 0.11
N ALA A 401 11.72 6.07 -0.04
CA ALA A 401 12.29 5.65 -1.32
C ALA A 401 12.51 4.12 -1.30
N THR A 402 12.67 3.49 -2.46
CA THR A 402 12.88 2.04 -2.58
C THR A 402 14.32 1.61 -2.25
N ASP A 403 14.86 2.11 -1.14
CA ASP A 403 16.02 1.48 -0.50
C ASP A 403 15.62 0.05 -0.06
N PRO A 404 16.32 -1.02 -0.45
CA PRO A 404 16.01 -2.39 -0.08
C PRO A 404 15.89 -2.61 1.42
N ALA A 405 16.60 -1.81 2.23
CA ALA A 405 16.46 -1.85 3.68
C ALA A 405 15.09 -1.36 4.17
N ARG A 406 14.29 -0.74 3.31
CA ARG A 406 12.97 -0.14 3.59
C ARG A 406 11.84 -0.78 2.79
N VAL A 407 12.09 -1.94 2.16
CA VAL A 407 11.10 -2.69 1.38
C VAL A 407 10.52 -3.82 2.24
N PHE A 408 9.22 -3.78 2.49
CA PHE A 408 8.50 -4.85 3.19
C PHE A 408 8.10 -5.97 2.24
N ILE A 409 7.54 -5.60 1.09
CA ILE A 409 7.12 -6.53 0.04
C ILE A 409 7.79 -6.15 -1.26
N ASP A 410 8.38 -7.15 -1.87
CA ASP A 410 8.71 -7.22 -3.28
C ASP A 410 8.35 -8.65 -3.69
N GLU A 411 7.09 -8.84 -4.08
CA GLU A 411 6.49 -10.17 -4.29
C GLU A 411 5.84 -10.23 -5.67
N PRO A 412 6.43 -10.99 -6.61
CA PRO A 412 5.87 -11.13 -7.95
C PRO A 412 4.47 -11.72 -7.99
N ASN A 413 4.07 -12.49 -6.98
CA ASN A 413 2.74 -13.07 -6.95
C ASN A 413 2.20 -13.13 -5.52
N VAL A 414 1.47 -12.08 -5.13
CA VAL A 414 0.65 -12.09 -3.92
C VAL A 414 -0.29 -13.29 -3.95
N ARG A 415 -0.33 -14.03 -2.84
CA ARG A 415 -1.13 -15.26 -2.73
C ARG A 415 -2.59 -14.94 -2.48
N LEU A 416 -3.34 -14.67 -3.55
CA LEU A 416 -4.78 -14.37 -3.48
C LEU A 416 -5.59 -15.52 -2.87
N ASP A 417 -5.14 -16.76 -3.03
CA ASP A 417 -5.75 -17.94 -2.39
C ASP A 417 -5.70 -17.86 -0.86
N ALA A 418 -4.63 -17.29 -0.30
CA ALA A 418 -4.49 -17.07 1.14
C ALA A 418 -5.46 -15.99 1.63
N LEU A 419 -5.70 -14.95 0.84
CA LEU A 419 -6.71 -13.92 1.14
C LEU A 419 -8.12 -14.52 1.13
N THR A 420 -8.46 -15.33 0.12
CA THR A 420 -9.75 -16.03 0.08
C THR A 420 -9.91 -16.99 1.26
N ARG A 421 -8.87 -17.79 1.62
CA ARG A 421 -8.93 -18.67 2.80
C ARG A 421 -9.14 -17.89 4.09
N LEU A 422 -8.42 -16.78 4.26
CA LEU A 422 -8.55 -15.93 5.44
C LEU A 422 -9.94 -15.29 5.54
N GLU A 423 -10.52 -14.90 4.41
CA GLU A 423 -11.87 -14.36 4.39
C GLU A 423 -12.93 -15.41 4.70
N ASP A 424 -12.85 -16.61 4.09
CA ASP A 424 -13.74 -17.72 4.44
C ASP A 424 -13.66 -18.00 5.96
N ALA A 425 -12.46 -18.09 6.53
CA ALA A 425 -12.24 -18.27 7.96
C ALA A 425 -12.76 -17.10 8.82
N TYR A 426 -12.75 -15.88 8.30
CA TYR A 426 -13.27 -14.69 8.99
C TYR A 426 -14.79 -14.69 9.04
N VAL A 427 -15.44 -14.94 7.91
CA VAL A 427 -16.90 -15.08 7.78
C VAL A 427 -17.39 -16.18 8.72
N ASP A 428 -16.74 -17.33 8.72
CA ASP A 428 -17.08 -18.47 9.57
C ASP A 428 -16.91 -18.13 11.06
N ALA A 429 -15.79 -17.52 11.45
CA ALA A 429 -15.54 -17.12 12.83
C ALA A 429 -16.57 -16.09 13.33
N LEU A 430 -16.91 -15.10 12.49
CA LEU A 430 -17.88 -14.07 12.84
C LEU A 430 -19.30 -14.63 12.97
N SER A 431 -19.70 -15.50 12.04
CA SER A 431 -20.99 -16.18 12.05
C SER A 431 -21.14 -17.10 13.26
N ASP A 432 -20.10 -17.87 13.60
CA ASP A 432 -20.08 -18.74 14.78
C ASP A 432 -20.17 -17.93 16.08
N VAL A 433 -19.39 -16.86 16.22
CA VAL A 433 -19.44 -16.01 17.42
C VAL A 433 -20.78 -15.26 17.54
N GLY A 434 -21.37 -14.84 16.42
CA GLY A 434 -22.69 -14.18 16.40
C GLY A 434 -23.85 -15.12 16.73
N SER A 435 -23.86 -16.33 16.16
CA SER A 435 -24.98 -17.28 16.29
C SER A 435 -25.04 -17.99 17.65
N THR A 436 -23.94 -18.00 18.40
CA THR A 436 -23.82 -18.77 19.64
C THR A 436 -24.18 -17.99 20.88
N SER A 437 -24.43 -16.67 20.78
CA SER A 437 -24.75 -15.79 21.90
C SER A 437 -23.77 -15.86 23.09
N GLN A 438 -22.57 -16.44 22.91
CA GLN A 438 -21.56 -16.61 23.97
C GLN A 438 -21.10 -15.24 24.51
N PHE A 439 -21.08 -14.22 23.65
CA PHE A 439 -20.76 -12.83 23.99
C PHE A 439 -21.98 -11.89 23.90
N GLY A 440 -23.20 -12.44 23.94
CA GLY A 440 -24.43 -11.66 23.85
C GLY A 440 -24.53 -10.83 22.57
N THR A 441 -25.00 -9.59 22.69
CA THR A 441 -25.18 -8.66 21.55
C THR A 441 -23.92 -7.86 21.21
N LEU A 442 -22.77 -8.12 21.84
CA LEU A 442 -21.55 -7.36 21.57
C LEU A 442 -21.06 -7.46 20.12
N VAL A 443 -21.34 -8.58 19.45
CA VAL A 443 -20.92 -8.84 18.07
C VAL A 443 -21.47 -7.76 17.13
N SER A 444 -22.68 -7.26 17.36
CA SER A 444 -23.27 -6.17 16.56
C SER A 444 -22.63 -4.80 16.78
N GLN A 445 -21.67 -4.69 17.69
CA GLN A 445 -20.98 -3.43 18.04
C GLN A 445 -19.50 -3.46 17.63
N LEU A 446 -19.10 -4.38 16.76
CA LEU A 446 -17.70 -4.57 16.36
C LEU A 446 -17.26 -3.76 15.15
N GLY A 447 -18.14 -2.96 14.53
CA GLY A 447 -17.81 -2.25 13.28
C GLY A 447 -16.71 -1.21 13.35
N TYR A 448 -16.35 -0.76 14.55
CA TYR A 448 -15.15 0.03 14.75
C TYR A 448 -13.87 -0.80 14.67
N TYR A 449 -13.89 -2.07 15.10
CA TYR A 449 -12.71 -2.89 15.29
C TYR A 449 -12.43 -3.86 14.14
N LEU A 450 -13.49 -4.32 13.49
CA LEU A 450 -13.46 -5.32 12.43
C LEU A 450 -14.24 -4.81 11.23
N PRO A 451 -13.84 -5.20 10.00
CA PRO A 451 -14.57 -4.81 8.81
C PRO A 451 -15.99 -5.40 8.82
N VAL A 452 -16.97 -4.53 8.63
CA VAL A 452 -18.41 -4.86 8.64
C VAL A 452 -19.04 -4.84 7.26
N GLU A 453 -18.39 -4.14 6.32
CA GLU A 453 -18.82 -3.98 4.93
C GLU A 453 -17.67 -4.38 4.00
N GLY A 454 -18.01 -4.95 2.84
CA GLY A 454 -17.04 -5.32 1.80
C GLY A 454 -16.18 -6.56 2.11
N ALA A 455 -15.23 -6.85 1.22
CA ALA A 455 -14.39 -8.04 1.30
C ALA A 455 -13.21 -7.84 2.27
N LEU A 456 -12.90 -8.85 3.11
CA LEU A 456 -11.75 -8.81 4.02
C LEU A 456 -10.43 -8.54 3.28
N ALA A 457 -10.33 -8.98 2.03
CA ALA A 457 -9.20 -8.71 1.16
C ALA A 457 -8.89 -7.21 1.04
N TYR A 458 -9.91 -6.34 0.95
CA TYR A 458 -9.74 -4.89 0.98
C TYR A 458 -9.01 -4.46 2.24
N SER A 459 -9.49 -4.89 3.42
CA SER A 459 -8.92 -4.47 4.71
C SER A 459 -7.48 -4.96 4.93
N ILE A 460 -7.11 -6.10 4.34
CA ILE A 460 -5.74 -6.60 4.34
C ILE A 460 -4.88 -5.79 3.37
N MET A 461 -5.35 -5.56 2.14
CA MET A 461 -4.58 -4.86 1.11
C MET A 461 -4.39 -3.37 1.44
N PHE A 462 -5.42 -2.74 1.99
CA PHE A 462 -5.42 -1.36 2.46
C PHE A 462 -4.60 -1.15 3.74
N GLY A 463 -4.38 -2.21 4.52
CA GLY A 463 -3.62 -2.13 5.77
C GLY A 463 -4.44 -1.62 6.96
N SER A 464 -5.72 -1.99 7.07
CA SER A 464 -6.61 -1.59 8.20
C SER A 464 -6.95 -2.73 9.16
N PHE A 465 -6.90 -4.00 8.73
CA PHE A 465 -7.39 -5.15 9.53
C PHE A 465 -6.83 -5.27 10.97
N PHE A 466 -5.56 -4.96 11.21
CA PHE A 466 -4.95 -5.02 12.54
C PHE A 466 -4.99 -3.67 13.28
N GLY A 467 -5.20 -2.56 12.58
CA GLY A 467 -4.88 -1.21 13.07
C GLY A 467 -5.61 -0.79 14.35
N ASN A 468 -6.84 -1.29 14.57
CA ASN A 468 -7.63 -0.97 15.77
C ASN A 468 -7.46 -2.00 16.90
N LEU A 469 -6.83 -3.15 16.63
CA LEU A 469 -6.75 -4.30 17.54
C LEU A 469 -5.34 -4.60 18.05
N THR A 470 -4.29 -4.10 17.39
CA THR A 470 -2.90 -4.16 17.86
C THR A 470 -2.42 -2.81 18.39
N SER A 471 -1.37 -2.80 19.21
CA SER A 471 -0.72 -1.55 19.61
C SER A 471 -0.17 -0.82 18.36
N ARG A 472 -0.31 0.50 18.33
CA ARG A 472 0.23 1.32 17.22
C ARG A 472 1.76 1.34 17.31
N SER A 473 2.40 1.06 16.19
CA SER A 473 3.83 1.30 15.97
C SER A 473 3.97 2.31 14.83
N PRO A 474 4.75 3.40 15.01
CA PRO A 474 5.34 3.87 16.26
C PRO A 474 4.29 4.46 17.22
N ASP A 475 4.75 4.78 18.43
CA ASP A 475 3.96 5.33 19.53
C ASP A 475 3.19 6.60 19.08
N PRO A 476 1.88 6.74 19.37
CA PRO A 476 1.12 7.97 19.09
C PRO A 476 1.67 9.24 19.74
N GLY A 477 2.67 9.14 20.63
CA GLY A 477 3.46 10.27 21.14
C GLY A 477 4.51 10.83 20.16
N ASP A 478 4.78 10.17 19.04
CA ASP A 478 5.63 10.71 17.99
C ASP A 478 4.85 11.78 17.19
N GLU A 479 5.23 13.05 17.35
CA GLU A 479 4.72 14.19 16.56
C GLU A 479 5.11 14.13 15.07
N ALA A 480 5.49 12.96 14.57
CA ALA A 480 5.87 12.75 13.19
C ALA A 480 4.64 12.84 12.27
N ASP A 481 4.85 13.48 11.12
CA ASP A 481 3.95 13.44 9.95
C ASP A 481 3.51 12.00 9.69
N GLU A 482 2.24 11.78 9.31
CA GLU A 482 1.74 10.45 8.95
C GLU A 482 2.62 9.76 7.89
N ASN A 483 3.26 10.54 7.02
CA ASN A 483 4.20 10.09 6.01
C ASN A 483 5.59 9.67 6.54
N GLN A 484 5.84 9.84 7.85
CA GLN A 484 7.12 9.53 8.51
C GLN A 484 6.97 8.55 9.67
N ARG A 485 5.78 7.96 9.86
CA ARG A 485 5.50 7.05 10.98
C ARG A 485 6.18 5.69 10.78
N ALA A 486 5.95 5.00 9.68
CA ALA A 486 6.53 3.66 9.53
C ALA A 486 8.06 3.67 9.46
N THR A 487 8.68 2.68 10.11
CA THR A 487 10.13 2.39 10.04
C THR A 487 10.36 1.06 9.35
N ALA A 488 11.58 0.75 8.90
CA ALA A 488 11.89 -0.51 8.22
C ALA A 488 11.47 -1.78 9.01
N ASP A 489 11.40 -1.68 10.34
CA ASP A 489 11.02 -2.77 11.24
C ASP A 489 9.56 -2.67 11.73
N ASP A 490 8.71 -1.93 11.00
CA ASP A 490 7.32 -1.74 11.40
C ASP A 490 6.56 -3.08 11.50
N ALA A 491 6.09 -3.39 12.70
CA ALA A 491 5.45 -4.67 13.00
C ALA A 491 4.09 -4.84 12.30
N LEU A 492 3.36 -3.74 12.08
CA LEU A 492 2.04 -3.74 11.46
C LEU A 492 2.17 -4.10 9.97
N PHE A 493 3.01 -3.38 9.22
CA PHE A 493 3.22 -3.68 7.80
C PHE A 493 3.99 -4.98 7.58
N SER A 494 4.84 -5.39 8.52
CA SER A 494 5.43 -6.73 8.52
C SER A 494 4.38 -7.85 8.58
N ARG A 495 3.25 -7.66 9.29
CA ARG A 495 2.14 -8.63 9.30
C ARG A 495 1.40 -8.67 7.98
N TYR A 496 1.04 -7.52 7.43
CA TYR A 496 0.40 -7.46 6.09
C TYR A 496 1.29 -8.14 5.03
N ALA A 497 2.60 -7.87 5.08
CA ALA A 497 3.59 -8.51 4.23
C ALA A 497 3.66 -10.03 4.39
N ARG A 498 3.52 -10.55 5.61
CA ARG A 498 3.47 -11.99 5.84
C ARG A 498 2.21 -12.61 5.25
N ILE A 499 1.03 -12.03 5.47
CA ILE A 499 -0.25 -12.54 4.95
C ILE A 499 -0.24 -12.57 3.42
N LEU A 500 0.17 -11.49 2.76
CA LEU A 500 0.20 -11.38 1.30
C LEU A 500 1.18 -12.37 0.65
N ARG A 501 2.17 -12.85 1.41
CA ARG A 501 3.13 -13.90 1.02
C ARG A 501 2.73 -15.31 1.47
N ASN A 502 1.55 -15.46 2.08
CA ASN A 502 1.11 -16.70 2.74
C ASN A 502 2.15 -17.26 3.72
N LYS A 503 2.74 -16.38 4.54
CA LYS A 503 3.65 -16.72 5.62
C LYS A 503 2.94 -16.55 6.96
N PRO A 504 3.14 -17.47 7.92
CA PRO A 504 2.49 -17.39 9.20
C PRO A 504 3.05 -16.23 10.05
N ILE A 505 2.25 -15.75 11.00
CA ILE A 505 2.55 -14.70 11.97
C ILE A 505 2.92 -15.37 13.30
N GLU A 506 3.97 -14.89 13.97
CA GLU A 506 4.37 -15.39 15.28
C GLU A 506 3.29 -15.05 16.33
N THR A 507 2.65 -16.08 16.87
CA THR A 507 1.50 -15.92 17.75
C THR A 507 1.86 -15.18 19.05
N ASP A 508 3.02 -15.44 19.65
CA ASP A 508 3.45 -14.77 20.90
C ASP A 508 3.57 -13.25 20.73
N LYS A 509 4.14 -12.80 19.61
CA LYS A 509 4.28 -11.37 19.30
C LYS A 509 2.91 -10.72 19.08
N LEU A 510 2.00 -11.41 18.37
CA LEU A 510 0.65 -10.90 18.16
C LEU A 510 -0.13 -10.78 19.49
N LEU A 511 -0.02 -11.77 20.38
CA LEU A 511 -0.64 -11.74 21.70
C LEU A 511 -0.06 -10.63 22.60
N GLU A 512 1.24 -10.37 22.51
CA GLU A 512 1.87 -9.25 23.20
C GLU A 512 1.24 -7.92 22.78
N GLU A 513 1.15 -7.68 21.47
CA GLU A 513 0.56 -6.45 20.93
C GLU A 513 -0.94 -6.33 21.24
N TYR A 514 -1.68 -7.43 21.27
CA TYR A 514 -3.07 -7.46 21.72
C TYR A 514 -3.20 -7.06 23.19
N ALA A 515 -2.38 -7.64 24.06
CA ALA A 515 -2.40 -7.31 25.49
C ALA A 515 -2.01 -5.85 25.74
N LEU A 516 -1.04 -5.33 24.99
CA LEU A 516 -0.65 -3.91 25.03
C LEU A 516 -1.81 -3.00 24.57
N ARG A 517 -2.50 -3.35 23.47
CA ARG A 517 -3.65 -2.58 22.99
C ARG A 517 -4.79 -2.52 24.01
N VAL A 518 -5.11 -3.64 24.65
CA VAL A 518 -6.14 -3.71 25.71
C VAL A 518 -5.78 -2.78 26.87
N GLU A 519 -4.51 -2.77 27.30
CA GLU A 519 -4.07 -1.89 28.38
C GLU A 519 -4.08 -0.41 27.97
N GLN A 520 -3.67 -0.09 26.75
CA GLN A 520 -3.71 1.27 26.21
C GLN A 520 -5.15 1.80 26.17
N GLU A 521 -6.07 1.07 25.55
CA GLU A 521 -7.46 1.49 25.42
C GLU A 521 -8.17 1.57 26.77
N ARG A 522 -7.81 0.70 27.73
CA ARG A 522 -8.28 0.80 29.12
C ARG A 522 -7.83 2.10 29.79
N ARG A 523 -6.56 2.50 29.62
CA ARG A 523 -6.04 3.77 30.18
C ARG A 523 -6.69 4.97 29.53
N GLU A 524 -6.88 4.94 28.21
CA GLU A 524 -7.61 5.96 27.44
C GLU A 524 -9.03 6.11 28.00
N ASN A 525 -9.78 4.99 28.12
CA ASN A 525 -11.13 4.99 28.68
C ASN A 525 -11.18 5.57 30.11
N LEU A 526 -10.23 5.22 30.99
CA LEU A 526 -10.14 5.79 32.34
C LEU A 526 -9.87 7.30 32.31
N SER A 527 -8.94 7.74 31.47
CA SER A 527 -8.56 9.15 31.37
C SER A 527 -9.71 10.02 30.82
N GLU A 528 -10.54 9.45 29.96
CA GLU A 528 -11.71 10.10 29.37
C GLU A 528 -13.00 9.89 30.20
N GLY A 529 -12.94 9.15 31.31
CA GLY A 529 -14.11 8.85 32.14
C GLY A 529 -15.16 7.96 31.44
N ARG A 530 -14.75 7.16 30.46
CA ARG A 530 -15.63 6.20 29.76
C ARG A 530 -15.86 4.98 30.64
N GLU A 531 -17.12 4.67 30.92
CA GLU A 531 -17.51 3.44 31.63
C GLU A 531 -18.27 2.47 30.70
N PRO A 532 -17.94 1.17 30.72
CA PRO A 532 -16.90 0.55 31.53
C PRO A 532 -15.49 0.78 30.96
N ALA A 533 -14.49 0.94 31.84
CA ALA A 533 -13.12 1.21 31.45
C ALA A 533 -12.46 0.07 30.65
N PHE A 534 -12.77 -1.18 30.99
CA PHE A 534 -12.20 -2.35 30.32
C PHE A 534 -12.76 -2.50 28.88
N PRO A 535 -11.90 -2.58 27.85
CA PRO A 535 -12.30 -2.55 26.43
C PRO A 535 -12.75 -3.93 25.94
N THR A 536 -13.93 -4.37 26.37
CA THR A 536 -14.47 -5.69 26.03
C THR A 536 -14.61 -5.91 24.51
N ARG A 537 -14.94 -4.87 23.74
CA ARG A 537 -15.11 -4.96 22.28
C ARG A 537 -13.79 -5.20 21.55
N ALA A 538 -12.71 -4.56 22.00
CA ALA A 538 -11.37 -4.80 21.46
C ALA A 538 -10.94 -6.26 21.67
N VAL A 539 -11.14 -6.81 22.87
CA VAL A 539 -10.82 -8.22 23.17
C VAL A 539 -11.63 -9.18 22.29
N LEU A 540 -12.92 -8.91 22.08
CA LEU A 540 -13.76 -9.72 21.21
C LEU A 540 -13.29 -9.66 19.74
N GLY A 541 -12.92 -8.47 19.26
CA GLY A 541 -12.33 -8.30 17.93
C GLY A 541 -11.01 -9.06 17.76
N GLN A 542 -10.13 -9.01 18.76
CA GLN A 542 -8.88 -9.78 18.80
C GLN A 542 -9.14 -11.29 18.77
N TYR A 543 -10.15 -11.75 19.50
CA TYR A 543 -10.54 -13.16 19.53
C TYR A 543 -11.03 -13.66 18.16
N ILE A 544 -11.88 -12.89 17.48
CA ILE A 544 -12.32 -13.21 16.11
C ILE A 544 -11.12 -13.21 15.16
N GLN A 545 -10.30 -12.16 15.18
CA GLN A 545 -9.10 -12.05 14.33
C GLN A 545 -8.13 -13.23 14.52
N LEU A 546 -7.89 -13.63 15.77
CA LEU A 546 -7.03 -14.77 16.10
C LEU A 546 -7.60 -16.09 15.56
N ARG A 547 -8.92 -16.30 15.69
CA ARG A 547 -9.61 -17.47 15.13
C ARG A 547 -9.53 -17.52 13.61
N SER A 548 -9.73 -16.39 12.93
CA SER A 548 -9.66 -16.33 11.47
C SER A 548 -8.25 -16.64 10.97
N LEU A 549 -7.22 -16.07 11.62
CA LEU A 549 -5.82 -16.33 11.27
C LEU A 549 -5.42 -17.79 11.54
N ALA A 550 -5.90 -18.36 12.64
CA ALA A 550 -5.72 -19.77 12.99
C ALA A 550 -6.30 -20.71 11.93
N ALA A 551 -7.59 -20.55 11.61
CA ALA A 551 -8.29 -21.39 10.64
C ALA A 551 -7.75 -21.23 9.21
N ALA A 552 -7.12 -20.09 8.90
CA ALA A 552 -6.42 -19.86 7.65
C ALA A 552 -4.97 -20.38 7.61
N GLU A 553 -4.49 -21.02 8.69
CA GLU A 553 -3.12 -21.51 8.86
C GLU A 553 -2.05 -20.39 8.80
N LEU A 554 -2.41 -19.18 9.23
CA LEU A 554 -1.55 -18.00 9.21
C LEU A 554 -0.92 -17.69 10.57
N LEU A 555 -0.91 -18.65 11.50
CA LEU A 555 -0.27 -18.53 12.81
C LEU A 555 0.84 -19.58 12.97
N THR A 556 1.88 -19.22 13.71
CA THR A 556 3.00 -20.13 14.06
C THR A 556 3.47 -19.87 15.48
N GLY A 557 4.05 -20.88 16.11
CA GLY A 557 4.59 -20.81 17.46
C GLY A 557 4.54 -22.17 18.14
N GLU A 558 5.17 -22.25 19.31
CA GLU A 558 5.03 -23.40 20.21
C GLU A 558 4.05 -23.11 21.35
N ASN A 559 3.33 -22.00 21.29
CA ASN A 559 2.47 -21.55 22.37
C ASN A 559 1.14 -22.32 22.35
N ILE A 560 0.43 -22.38 23.48
CA ILE A 560 -0.72 -23.29 23.63
C ILE A 560 -1.85 -22.94 22.68
N ILE A 561 -2.02 -21.65 22.39
CA ILE A 561 -3.02 -21.15 21.46
C ILE A 561 -2.68 -21.65 20.05
N SER A 562 -1.44 -21.50 19.59
CA SER A 562 -0.99 -21.95 18.27
C SER A 562 -1.09 -23.48 18.10
N ARG A 563 -0.79 -24.26 19.14
CA ARG A 563 -0.96 -25.73 19.14
C ARG A 563 -2.43 -26.14 19.10
N ALA A 564 -3.24 -25.51 19.95
CA ALA A 564 -4.68 -25.78 20.04
C ALA A 564 -5.43 -25.36 18.76
N THR A 565 -4.93 -24.38 18.02
CA THR A 565 -5.52 -23.92 16.75
C THR A 565 -5.21 -24.82 15.55
N GLY A 566 -4.28 -25.78 15.69
CA GLY A 566 -4.02 -26.78 14.64
C GLY A 566 -5.14 -27.81 14.49
N ASP A 567 -6.02 -27.92 15.49
CA ASP A 567 -7.26 -28.69 15.43
C ASP A 567 -8.42 -27.78 15.02
N MET A 568 -9.05 -28.05 13.88
CA MET A 568 -10.13 -27.30 13.19
C MET A 568 -11.43 -27.06 14.00
N TYR A 569 -11.41 -27.06 15.33
CA TYR A 569 -12.61 -27.18 16.19
C TYR A 569 -12.73 -26.06 17.23
N MET A 570 -12.67 -24.80 16.80
CA MET A 570 -13.21 -23.68 17.59
C MET A 570 -14.67 -23.37 17.20
N SER A 571 -15.40 -24.30 16.58
CA SER A 571 -16.83 -24.10 16.27
C SER A 571 -17.69 -24.45 17.47
N ALA A 572 -18.64 -23.59 17.83
CA ALA A 572 -19.65 -23.98 18.79
C ALA A 572 -20.60 -25.01 18.16
N GLN A 573 -21.11 -25.93 18.99
CA GLN A 573 -22.15 -26.86 18.56
C GLN A 573 -23.47 -26.12 18.30
N GLU A 574 -23.95 -26.23 17.07
CA GLU A 574 -25.27 -25.82 16.55
C GLU A 574 -25.58 -24.31 16.59
N ALA A 575 -25.75 -23.69 15.42
CA ALA A 575 -26.21 -22.31 15.28
C ALA A 575 -27.55 -22.08 16.01
N ASN A 576 -27.69 -20.93 16.70
CA ASN A 576 -28.84 -20.56 17.54
C ASN A 576 -29.02 -21.40 18.81
N THR A 577 -27.93 -21.85 19.44
CA THR A 577 -28.00 -22.54 20.74
C THR A 577 -28.68 -21.64 21.78
N VAL A 578 -29.83 -22.09 22.29
CA VAL A 578 -30.47 -21.48 23.46
C VAL A 578 -30.00 -22.23 24.69
N TYR A 579 -29.11 -21.63 25.48
CA TYR A 579 -28.64 -22.23 26.73
C TYR A 579 -29.72 -22.16 27.81
N GLN A 580 -29.90 -23.28 28.51
CA GLN A 580 -30.84 -23.39 29.63
C GLN A 580 -30.28 -22.74 30.89
N SER A 581 -28.95 -22.75 31.07
CA SER A 581 -28.29 -22.08 32.20
C SER A 581 -26.98 -21.40 31.81
N ARG A 582 -26.52 -20.46 32.67
CA ARG A 582 -25.21 -19.81 32.51
C ARG A 582 -24.05 -20.80 32.69
N ASP A 583 -24.25 -21.85 33.49
CA ASP A 583 -23.27 -22.91 33.68
C ASP A 583 -23.11 -23.78 32.42
N GLU A 584 -24.24 -24.08 31.75
CA GLU A 584 -24.26 -24.76 30.45
C GLU A 584 -23.52 -23.94 29.38
N ARG A 585 -23.79 -22.64 29.31
CA ARG A 585 -23.09 -21.74 28.38
C ARG A 585 -21.58 -21.70 28.62
N LEU A 586 -21.15 -21.63 29.89
CA LEU A 586 -19.73 -21.66 30.24
C LEU A 586 -19.09 -23.02 29.94
N ALA A 587 -19.82 -24.12 30.19
CA ALA A 587 -19.35 -25.47 29.86
C ALA A 587 -19.16 -25.63 28.36
N ASN A 588 -20.12 -25.18 27.56
CA ASN A 588 -20.04 -25.19 26.11
C ASN A 588 -18.87 -24.35 25.61
N PHE A 589 -18.68 -23.14 26.15
CA PHE A 589 -17.53 -22.30 25.82
C PHE A 589 -16.21 -23.05 26.11
N ILE A 590 -16.03 -23.62 27.30
CA ILE A 590 -14.79 -24.35 27.62
C ILE A 590 -14.59 -25.54 26.68
N GLN A 591 -15.66 -26.27 26.35
CA GLN A 591 -15.60 -27.44 25.49
C GLN A 591 -15.32 -27.10 24.01
N SER A 592 -15.81 -25.96 23.53
CA SER A 592 -15.63 -25.53 22.14
C SER A 592 -14.29 -24.81 21.90
N HIS A 593 -13.41 -24.77 22.89
CA HIS A 593 -12.13 -24.06 22.83
C HIS A 593 -11.00 -24.99 23.27
N PRO A 594 -10.32 -25.67 22.34
CA PRO A 594 -9.29 -26.66 22.67
C PRO A 594 -8.17 -26.12 23.56
N MET A 595 -7.85 -24.82 23.49
CA MET A 595 -6.84 -24.24 24.40
C MET A 595 -7.25 -24.30 25.88
N LEU A 596 -8.55 -24.38 26.19
CA LEU A 596 -9.09 -24.45 27.56
C LEU A 596 -9.19 -25.90 28.09
N GLU A 597 -8.80 -26.91 27.30
CA GLU A 597 -8.62 -28.28 27.80
C GLU A 597 -7.46 -28.34 28.81
N ASP A 598 -6.42 -27.55 28.55
CA ASP A 598 -5.28 -27.39 29.44
C ASP A 598 -5.68 -26.67 30.74
N ALA A 599 -5.20 -27.21 31.86
CA ALA A 599 -5.58 -26.74 33.18
C ALA A 599 -4.99 -25.35 33.51
N GLU A 600 -3.81 -25.02 32.98
CA GLU A 600 -3.15 -23.74 33.21
C GLU A 600 -3.96 -22.63 32.53
N THR A 601 -4.23 -22.81 31.24
CA THR A 601 -5.01 -21.88 30.40
C THR A 601 -6.43 -21.72 30.92
N ARG A 602 -7.09 -22.83 31.28
CA ARG A 602 -8.43 -22.81 31.88
C ARG A 602 -8.46 -22.04 33.19
N SER A 603 -7.44 -22.19 34.04
CA SER A 603 -7.36 -21.45 35.31
C SER A 603 -7.27 -19.94 35.07
N VAL A 604 -6.43 -19.51 34.13
CA VAL A 604 -6.29 -18.09 33.76
C VAL A 604 -7.59 -17.52 33.22
N PHE A 605 -8.25 -18.25 32.30
CA PHE A 605 -9.52 -17.84 31.72
C PHE A 605 -10.62 -17.71 32.79
N LEU A 606 -10.78 -18.72 33.66
CA LEU A 606 -11.80 -18.74 34.70
C LEU A 606 -11.61 -17.63 35.73
N LEU A 607 -10.35 -17.33 36.11
CA LEU A 607 -10.06 -16.19 36.98
C LEU A 607 -10.48 -14.87 36.32
N GLY A 608 -10.11 -14.67 35.05
CA GLY A 608 -10.54 -13.50 34.28
C GLY A 608 -12.06 -13.38 34.19
N ALA A 609 -12.75 -14.50 33.91
CA ALA A 609 -14.21 -14.54 33.82
C ALA A 609 -14.90 -14.21 35.15
N LEU A 610 -14.37 -14.70 36.28
CA LEU A 610 -14.86 -14.33 37.59
C LEU A 610 -14.66 -12.84 37.88
N VAL A 611 -13.49 -12.28 37.56
CA VAL A 611 -13.22 -10.84 37.67
C VAL A 611 -14.19 -10.02 36.83
N GLY A 612 -14.41 -10.41 35.57
CA GLY A 612 -15.36 -9.76 34.67
C GLY A 612 -16.80 -9.82 35.21
N ARG A 613 -17.22 -10.96 35.75
CA ARG A 613 -18.58 -11.14 36.29
C ARG A 613 -18.83 -10.32 37.55
N ILE A 614 -17.86 -10.28 38.47
CA ILE A 614 -17.95 -9.45 39.67
C ILE A 614 -17.87 -7.97 39.29
N ALA A 615 -17.00 -7.59 38.36
CA ALA A 615 -16.93 -6.20 37.88
C ALA A 615 -18.25 -5.74 37.26
N ALA A 616 -18.93 -6.59 36.49
CA ALA A 616 -20.25 -6.27 35.96
C ALA A 616 -21.30 -6.04 37.05
N TYR A 617 -21.25 -6.82 38.15
CA TYR A 617 -22.07 -6.56 39.34
C TYR A 617 -21.67 -5.25 40.05
N GLN A 618 -20.37 -4.96 40.16
CA GLN A 618 -19.86 -3.73 40.75
C GLN A 618 -20.28 -2.47 39.97
N TYR A 619 -20.40 -2.56 38.64
CA TYR A 619 -20.96 -1.50 37.82
C TYR A 619 -22.45 -1.28 38.12
N SER A 620 -23.23 -2.34 38.34
CA SER A 620 -24.64 -2.18 38.73
C SER A 620 -24.84 -1.66 40.15
N ASP A 621 -23.89 -1.90 41.05
CA ASP A 621 -23.93 -1.50 42.47
C ASP A 621 -23.13 -0.20 42.75
N ASP A 622 -22.73 0.54 41.70
CA ASP A 622 -21.99 1.82 41.76
C ASP A 622 -20.75 1.79 42.69
N VAL A 623 -20.01 0.67 42.65
CA VAL A 623 -18.80 0.51 43.47
C VAL A 623 -17.67 1.40 42.93
N SER A 624 -17.05 2.18 43.81
CA SER A 624 -16.06 3.20 43.43
C SER A 624 -14.88 2.67 42.62
N GLN A 625 -14.25 1.58 43.07
CA GLN A 625 -13.14 0.93 42.39
C GLN A 625 -13.49 -0.49 41.98
N LYS A 626 -13.48 -0.76 40.68
CA LYS A 626 -13.92 -2.03 40.10
C LYS A 626 -12.77 -3.04 40.07
N LEU A 627 -13.05 -4.34 40.09
CA LEU A 627 -12.00 -5.37 40.06
C LEU A 627 -11.18 -5.33 38.77
N THR A 628 -11.79 -4.96 37.63
CA THR A 628 -11.05 -4.77 36.37
C THR A 628 -10.07 -3.59 36.39
N GLU A 629 -10.18 -2.69 37.38
CA GLU A 629 -9.25 -1.59 37.61
C GLU A 629 -8.17 -1.94 38.65
N GLN A 630 -8.51 -2.79 39.62
CA GLN A 630 -7.58 -3.32 40.63
C GLN A 630 -6.65 -4.39 40.05
N TYR A 631 -7.21 -5.28 39.22
CA TYR A 631 -6.52 -6.40 38.58
C TYR A 631 -6.65 -6.30 37.04
N PRO A 632 -6.09 -5.25 36.41
CA PRO A 632 -6.03 -5.17 34.96
C PRO A 632 -5.12 -6.29 34.41
N PRO A 633 -5.20 -6.60 33.10
CA PRO A 633 -4.34 -7.63 32.49
C PRO A 633 -2.85 -7.38 32.75
N SER A 634 -2.42 -6.12 32.78
CA SER A 634 -1.04 -5.72 33.09
C SER A 634 -0.56 -6.11 34.49
N ALA A 635 -1.47 -6.35 35.45
CA ALA A 635 -1.15 -6.80 36.81
C ALA A 635 -1.00 -8.33 36.93
N VAL A 636 -1.41 -9.08 35.90
CA VAL A 636 -1.44 -10.55 35.92
C VAL A 636 -0.15 -11.13 35.34
N ASN A 637 0.52 -11.95 36.13
CA ASN A 637 1.62 -12.81 35.72
C ASN A 637 1.65 -14.06 36.62
N ARG A 638 2.48 -15.05 36.26
CA ARG A 638 2.58 -16.33 37.00
C ARG A 638 2.78 -16.18 38.52
N ARG A 639 3.48 -15.13 38.96
CA ARG A 639 3.73 -14.88 40.39
C ARG A 639 2.58 -14.19 41.10
N SER A 640 1.82 -13.33 40.42
CA SER A 640 0.69 -12.60 41.02
C SER A 640 -0.61 -13.39 41.00
N LEU A 641 -0.73 -14.38 40.11
CA LEU A 641 -1.94 -15.19 39.95
C LEU A 641 -2.47 -15.82 41.24
N PRO A 642 -1.66 -16.45 42.12
CA PRO A 642 -2.17 -17.01 43.37
C PRO A 642 -2.81 -15.97 44.29
N ASP A 643 -2.14 -14.84 44.47
CA ASP A 643 -2.59 -13.76 45.36
C ASP A 643 -3.87 -13.10 44.82
N ILE A 644 -3.91 -12.82 43.51
CA ILE A 644 -5.10 -12.28 42.83
C ILE A 644 -6.27 -13.26 42.95
N THR A 645 -6.01 -14.56 42.76
CA THR A 645 -7.05 -15.59 42.86
C THR A 645 -7.67 -15.61 44.25
N GLN A 646 -6.84 -15.58 45.29
CA GLN A 646 -7.32 -15.57 46.66
C GLN A 646 -8.19 -14.33 46.93
N ASP A 647 -7.72 -13.13 46.59
CA ASP A 647 -8.49 -11.90 46.84
C ASP A 647 -9.82 -11.87 46.06
N VAL A 648 -9.82 -12.34 44.81
CA VAL A 648 -11.03 -12.40 43.98
C VAL A 648 -12.05 -13.40 44.55
N LEU A 649 -11.60 -14.54 45.07
CA LEU A 649 -12.48 -15.52 45.73
C LEU A 649 -13.07 -14.97 47.03
N ASP A 650 -12.26 -14.30 47.85
CA ASP A 650 -12.71 -13.66 49.09
C ASP A 650 -13.73 -12.55 48.80
N ARG A 651 -13.50 -11.78 47.73
CA ARG A 651 -14.44 -10.76 47.24
C ARG A 651 -15.75 -11.37 46.75
N ASN A 652 -15.69 -12.48 46.01
CA ASN A 652 -16.87 -13.20 45.55
C ASN A 652 -17.73 -13.69 46.72
N TYR A 653 -17.10 -14.26 47.75
CA TYR A 653 -17.78 -14.69 48.97
C TYR A 653 -18.45 -13.50 49.68
N THR A 654 -17.75 -12.38 49.81
CA THR A 654 -18.28 -11.15 50.44
C THR A 654 -19.53 -10.64 49.71
N TYR A 655 -19.55 -10.66 48.38
CA TYR A 655 -20.73 -10.28 47.61
C TYR A 655 -21.86 -11.30 47.71
N GLY A 656 -21.54 -12.61 47.75
CA GLY A 656 -22.53 -13.65 48.00
C GLY A 656 -23.22 -13.50 49.36
N ASP A 657 -22.45 -13.21 50.42
CA ASP A 657 -22.98 -12.94 51.77
C ASP A 657 -23.88 -11.69 51.80
N LYS A 658 -23.48 -10.61 51.09
CA LYS A 658 -24.29 -9.38 50.95
C LYS A 658 -25.66 -9.64 50.30
N GLU A 659 -25.72 -10.54 49.33
CA GLU A 659 -26.95 -10.89 48.59
C GLU A 659 -27.70 -12.10 49.17
N ASP A 660 -27.23 -12.68 50.29
CA ASP A 660 -27.76 -13.92 50.88
C ASP A 660 -27.73 -15.12 49.90
N ILE A 661 -26.74 -15.15 49.00
CA ILE A 661 -26.50 -16.21 48.01
C ILE A 661 -25.29 -17.03 48.47
N ALA A 662 -25.56 -18.18 49.11
CA ALA A 662 -24.53 -19.07 49.66
C ALA A 662 -23.52 -19.59 48.63
N ARG A 663 -23.86 -19.56 47.33
CA ARG A 663 -23.07 -20.13 46.22
C ARG A 663 -22.94 -19.17 45.04
N PHE A 664 -22.69 -17.89 45.33
CA PHE A 664 -22.55 -16.86 44.31
C PHE A 664 -21.45 -17.20 43.29
N ASN A 665 -21.78 -17.15 42.00
CA ASN A 665 -20.85 -17.45 40.88
C ASN A 665 -20.16 -18.83 40.96
N ARG A 666 -20.80 -19.83 41.57
CA ARG A 666 -20.24 -21.16 41.79
C ARG A 666 -19.66 -21.84 40.53
N ARG A 667 -20.28 -21.60 39.36
CA ARG A 667 -19.80 -22.06 38.04
C ARG A 667 -18.34 -21.72 37.75
N TYR A 668 -17.85 -20.60 38.27
CA TYR A 668 -16.44 -20.20 38.14
C TYR A 668 -15.60 -20.72 39.30
N THR A 669 -16.06 -20.56 40.54
CA THR A 669 -15.24 -20.85 41.74
C THR A 669 -14.89 -22.34 41.87
N ASP A 670 -15.84 -23.24 41.57
CA ASP A 670 -15.61 -24.69 41.67
C ASP A 670 -14.57 -25.10 40.62
N ARG A 671 -14.78 -24.70 39.36
CA ARG A 671 -13.88 -25.05 38.24
C ARG A 671 -12.49 -24.43 38.38
N LEU A 672 -12.40 -23.19 38.89
CA LEU A 672 -11.13 -22.48 39.09
C LEU A 672 -10.30 -23.12 40.20
N THR A 673 -10.95 -23.51 41.31
CA THR A 673 -10.27 -24.18 42.42
C THR A 673 -9.71 -25.52 41.96
N ASP A 674 -10.50 -26.29 41.22
CA ASP A 674 -10.08 -27.58 40.67
C ASP A 674 -8.89 -27.45 39.70
N SER A 675 -8.90 -26.45 38.82
CA SER A 675 -7.84 -26.26 37.83
C SER A 675 -6.55 -25.70 38.44
N MET A 676 -6.64 -24.74 39.36
CA MET A 676 -5.48 -24.15 40.06
C MET A 676 -4.73 -25.15 40.95
N LEU A 677 -5.39 -26.21 41.42
CA LEU A 677 -4.77 -27.26 42.24
C LEU A 677 -3.96 -28.28 41.45
N MET A 678 -4.10 -28.34 40.11
CA MET A 678 -3.40 -29.33 39.29
C MET A 678 -1.90 -29.10 39.21
N LYS A 679 -1.46 -27.84 39.09
CA LYS A 679 -0.06 -27.45 38.97
C LYS A 679 0.13 -26.01 39.45
N ARG A 680 1.25 -25.73 40.12
CA ARG A 680 1.51 -24.38 40.67
C ARG A 680 1.73 -23.37 39.55
N PRO A 681 1.19 -22.13 39.66
CA PRO A 681 1.37 -21.10 38.63
C PRO A 681 2.82 -20.78 38.23
N ASP A 682 3.77 -20.87 39.16
CA ASP A 682 5.20 -20.66 38.88
C ASP A 682 5.80 -21.72 37.93
N ASP A 683 5.19 -22.91 37.86
CA ASP A 683 5.65 -24.02 37.04
C ASP A 683 4.95 -24.07 35.66
N TRP A 684 4.01 -23.16 35.40
CA TRP A 684 3.24 -23.14 34.15
C TRP A 684 4.10 -22.82 32.94
N GLU A 685 3.78 -23.44 31.80
CA GLU A 685 4.48 -23.27 30.51
C GLU A 685 3.93 -22.08 29.70
N LEU A 686 2.90 -21.40 30.21
CA LEU A 686 2.35 -20.20 29.61
C LEU A 686 3.33 -19.03 29.59
N SER A 687 3.46 -18.40 28.42
CA SER A 687 4.11 -17.10 28.29
C SER A 687 3.31 -16.02 29.02
N GLU A 688 3.98 -14.89 29.28
CA GLU A 688 3.32 -13.73 29.90
C GLU A 688 2.24 -13.15 28.98
N SER A 689 2.50 -13.08 27.67
CA SER A 689 1.54 -12.58 26.67
C SER A 689 0.31 -13.46 26.58
N GLU A 690 0.47 -14.80 26.55
CA GLU A 690 -0.65 -15.74 26.60
C GLU A 690 -1.48 -15.54 27.86
N THR A 691 -0.82 -15.50 29.02
CA THR A 691 -1.49 -15.34 30.32
C THR A 691 -2.36 -14.07 30.33
N LYS A 692 -1.81 -12.94 29.89
CA LYS A 692 -2.52 -11.66 29.87
C LYS A 692 -3.70 -11.65 28.90
N TRP A 693 -3.51 -12.21 27.70
CA TRP A 693 -4.57 -12.24 26.70
C TRP A 693 -5.70 -13.20 27.08
N ILE A 694 -5.39 -14.42 27.54
CA ILE A 694 -6.38 -15.40 28.01
C ILE A 694 -7.19 -14.83 29.20
N TYR A 695 -6.51 -14.15 30.12
CA TYR A 695 -7.17 -13.47 31.23
C TYR A 695 -8.13 -12.37 30.74
N SER A 696 -7.71 -11.60 29.72
CA SER A 696 -8.53 -10.56 29.10
C SER A 696 -9.77 -11.15 28.40
N LEU A 697 -9.62 -12.27 27.69
CA LEU A 697 -10.72 -13.03 27.09
C LEU A 697 -11.71 -13.50 28.17
N GLY A 698 -11.20 -14.00 29.29
CA GLY A 698 -11.98 -14.33 30.47
C GLY A 698 -12.81 -13.13 30.94
N ILE A 699 -12.19 -11.98 31.20
CA ILE A 699 -12.90 -10.76 31.62
C ILE A 699 -14.01 -10.40 30.64
N ALA A 700 -13.72 -10.45 29.33
CA ALA A 700 -14.69 -10.14 28.29
C ALA A 700 -15.92 -11.06 28.36
N TYR A 701 -15.70 -12.38 28.48
CA TYR A 701 -16.76 -13.36 28.65
C TYR A 701 -17.58 -13.10 29.92
N GLY A 702 -16.91 -12.97 31.07
CA GLY A 702 -17.55 -12.78 32.38
C GLY A 702 -18.42 -11.53 32.46
N LYS A 703 -18.05 -10.45 31.76
CA LYS A 703 -18.87 -9.23 31.69
C LYS A 703 -20.18 -9.42 30.91
N GLN A 704 -20.21 -10.34 29.95
CA GLN A 704 -21.41 -10.72 29.21
C GLN A 704 -22.24 -11.81 29.91
N ASP A 705 -21.81 -12.22 31.11
CA ASP A 705 -22.49 -13.20 31.96
C ASP A 705 -23.49 -12.57 32.93
N THR A 706 -24.26 -11.61 32.41
CA THR A 706 -25.21 -10.78 33.16
C THR A 706 -26.65 -10.80 32.64
N GLY A 707 -26.92 -11.37 31.46
CA GLY A 707 -28.22 -11.26 30.77
C GLY A 707 -29.43 -11.80 31.56
N GLU A 708 -30.57 -11.09 31.46
CA GLU A 708 -31.84 -11.36 32.15
C GLU A 708 -32.68 -12.54 31.57
N GLY A 709 -32.16 -13.27 30.57
CA GLY A 709 -32.93 -14.29 29.83
C GLY A 709 -32.52 -15.75 30.06
N ILE A 710 -31.51 -16.01 30.89
CA ILE A 710 -31.06 -17.36 31.23
C ILE A 710 -31.25 -17.50 32.74
N GLU A 711 -32.05 -18.49 33.18
CA GLU A 711 -32.43 -18.64 34.58
C GLU A 711 -31.20 -18.58 35.51
N SER A 712 -31.32 -17.73 36.54
CA SER A 712 -30.33 -17.65 37.61
C SER A 712 -30.44 -18.91 38.47
N GLU A 713 -29.41 -19.76 38.44
CA GLU A 713 -29.27 -20.89 39.39
C GLU A 713 -29.17 -20.44 40.86
N ASP A 714 -29.05 -19.14 41.12
CA ASP A 714 -29.00 -18.56 42.46
C ASP A 714 -30.38 -18.55 43.18
N GLY A 715 -31.42 -19.16 42.59
CA GLY A 715 -32.77 -19.27 43.14
C GLY A 715 -33.01 -20.48 44.06
N THR A 716 -32.81 -20.27 45.37
CA THR A 716 -33.37 -21.01 46.52
C THR A 716 -33.45 -22.56 46.47
N ASP A 717 -32.39 -23.23 46.93
CA ASP A 717 -32.54 -24.49 47.68
C ASP A 717 -33.13 -24.18 49.06
N THR A 718 -34.46 -24.06 49.16
CA THR A 718 -35.12 -24.10 50.47
C THR A 718 -35.25 -25.56 50.88
N GLU A 719 -34.38 -25.98 51.81
CA GLU A 719 -34.42 -27.26 52.50
C GLU A 719 -35.84 -27.59 52.97
N THR A 720 -36.34 -28.75 52.53
CA THR A 720 -37.54 -29.37 53.11
C THR A 720 -37.15 -29.99 54.45
N ALA A 721 -37.27 -29.24 55.54
CA ALA A 721 -37.22 -29.77 56.89
C ALA A 721 -38.62 -30.23 57.35
N GLN A 722 -38.69 -31.48 57.83
CA GLN A 722 -39.87 -32.14 58.41
C GLN A 722 -40.38 -31.48 59.69
#